data_AF-A0A543HHM0-F1
#
_entry.id   AF-A0A543HHM0-F1
#
_cell.length_a   1.000
_cell.length_b   1.000
_cell.length_c   1.000
_cell.angle_alpha   90.00
_cell.angle_beta   90.00
_cell.angle_gamma   90.00
#
_symmetry.space_group_name_H-M   'P 1'
#
loop_
_entity.id
_entity.type
_entity.pdbx_description
1 polymer ?
#
loop_
_entity_poly.entity_id
_entity_poly.type
_entity_poly.pdbx_seq_one_letter_code
_entity_poly.pdbx_strand_id
1 'polypeptide(L)'
;MTLGTERGARLRARLIGLAAAAGLTAILLGLPAALLTVGADLIPDTIPSVPSMSRLWAALTSPDDGSLVLSVLTIVGWAAWLFLAGSIVLEVISRLRGVRAPRLPGLAMPQVAARNLVSAALLLFITAPVGAQPARAATIPRSPAVVTATVEIPAGAHAESNATPQEGRPAQVATGSGAATADKLTLGRPSQRGSAPPLLTHTVKRGESLWSIAEQRLGSGARFGEIAALNTEVLGDKPGFLTPGTLLVIPREATTDTVNTVTVEPGDTLSQIAQEQLGAAGRCPEIFDASKDTIQPDGAQLTDPDFIQPGWTLTMPPADGAATRAPESDQAADTGERTVTVRPGDTLSGIAKEELGSASRYPEIFNASTNTRQADGEQLRDLDLIRPGWILTIPPADEQATPQAPAEPAHSSERHVPLRSAPEHGIHPPPPASAEGSADAVGSTTTAAEGATPTTPLAPRPAESPTATSRSVPTATPGSSLEAPTTVDEQGEVPASWVLTGLTGAGALLAGSMLLSLRRRRTAQFRARRPGRTIATPEPALAPVEKTVIAVGGDSAPTVDYLDEMLRRLAAAHTRTGGAVPQLAAVELTKSTIRLHLISPAGIAAPWQGTPDQLHWTLPTGTPLDKVGPAVPDQPAPYPLLVTIGASDTGDPWLLNLEDLDVSITGDADFSRDLARYLLAEIACNPWSHGVRVDMIGVGAEVAAMNPDRLRVHAGGDPAADVFTDAIATLDRVHDLGDDDVATARAAQSGADAWPARLLILDTAADAAPVTPALTQLLELIHGHAGRTATSVVVCGERTNSSASSTDPTMEITVTSDGRVLLPAVGLDLVAVGLTPDEAQGCAVLLAQSEDLDDVPIPIPTTTDAGEGWRSWSNEAGALRNEHTLPRTVDEQSLGQPVTTVLDLADEEYLRDGATTREDLQALAPKVTAQVSDAVLAADPTLDADLAAWWSDDCRLPRLTLLGPVSARTRGTPLTKRKHYFTEMLTYLATRPHGATPAELADTFNITQAKARDYIRILRDWLGANPRTGDKHLPDARKAPAALARGVGVYQVVDVLVDADLFRRLRVRGEARGPEGIEDLDAALRLVQGQPFSSLKEDRWYWLVDGDRIDQHLLCAIVDVAHLVTTHSLRAGDLRRARLAAETAALAAPDEEIPRLDLAAVADAEGHHAEADRILRDDVLSRSDHEGAPPELNDRTKQVIAGKDWLERTRHAS
;
A
#
# COMPACT_ATOMS: atom_id res chain seq x y z
N MET A 1 0.26 -47.28 25.38
CA MET A 1 -0.08 -48.47 24.55
C MET A 1 0.75 -48.50 23.25
N THR A 2 2.05 -48.23 23.34
CA THR A 2 2.84 -47.59 22.25
C THR A 2 3.72 -48.53 21.41
N LEU A 3 4.06 -49.74 21.90
CA LEU A 3 4.98 -50.66 21.21
C LEU A 3 4.41 -51.30 19.91
N GLY A 4 3.12 -51.14 19.63
CA GLY A 4 2.47 -51.67 18.43
C GLY A 4 2.63 -50.78 17.19
N THR A 5 2.46 -49.46 17.35
CA THR A 5 2.43 -48.50 16.23
C THR A 5 3.77 -48.38 15.53
N GLU A 6 4.87 -48.32 16.28
CA GLU A 6 6.23 -48.26 15.72
C GLU A 6 6.56 -49.47 14.83
N ARG A 7 6.15 -50.68 15.21
CA ARG A 7 6.39 -51.88 14.39
C ARG A 7 5.63 -51.83 13.07
N GLY A 8 4.39 -51.31 13.09
CA GLY A 8 3.60 -51.05 11.88
C GLY A 8 4.25 -50.01 10.98
N ALA A 9 4.69 -48.87 11.53
CA ALA A 9 5.36 -47.80 10.79
C ALA A 9 6.68 -48.28 10.14
N ARG A 10 7.54 -48.96 10.91
CA ARG A 10 8.83 -49.52 10.43
C ARG A 10 8.62 -50.56 9.32
N LEU A 11 7.57 -51.39 9.40
CA LEU A 11 7.22 -52.34 8.34
C LEU A 11 6.70 -51.63 7.08
N ARG A 12 5.80 -50.65 7.24
CA ARG A 12 5.24 -49.84 6.14
C ARG A 12 6.35 -49.11 5.38
N ALA A 13 7.30 -48.47 6.07
CA ALA A 13 8.43 -47.80 5.44
C ALA A 13 9.31 -48.74 4.60
N ARG A 14 9.60 -49.95 5.11
CA ARG A 14 10.38 -50.96 4.37
C ARG A 14 9.64 -51.54 3.17
N LEU A 15 8.32 -51.73 3.27
CA LEU A 15 7.49 -52.15 2.13
C LEU A 15 7.44 -51.08 1.03
N ILE A 16 7.32 -49.80 1.41
CA ILE A 16 7.40 -48.66 0.48
C ILE A 16 8.78 -48.63 -0.21
N GLY A 17 9.87 -48.81 0.55
CA GLY A 17 11.21 -48.83 -0.03
C GLY A 17 11.46 -50.02 -0.96
N LEU A 18 10.94 -51.20 -0.63
CA LEU A 18 11.03 -52.37 -1.50
C LEU A 18 10.20 -52.21 -2.78
N ALA A 19 9.00 -51.62 -2.70
CA ALA A 19 8.20 -51.28 -3.87
C ALA A 19 8.88 -50.23 -4.77
N ALA A 20 9.49 -49.19 -4.19
CA ALA A 20 10.23 -48.18 -4.93
C ALA A 20 11.51 -48.73 -5.59
N ALA A 21 12.25 -49.61 -4.91
CA ALA A 21 13.41 -50.29 -5.48
C ALA A 21 13.01 -51.23 -6.65
N ALA A 22 11.88 -51.94 -6.53
CA ALA A 22 11.31 -52.72 -7.63
C ALA A 22 10.88 -51.82 -8.81
N GLY A 23 10.27 -50.67 -8.53
CA GLY A 23 9.90 -49.67 -9.54
C GLY A 23 11.11 -49.10 -10.29
N LEU A 24 12.19 -48.75 -9.58
CA LEU A 24 13.46 -48.34 -10.19
C LEU A 24 14.04 -49.44 -11.09
N THR A 25 13.99 -50.70 -10.65
CA THR A 25 14.43 -51.85 -11.46
C THR A 25 13.58 -52.03 -12.71
N ALA A 26 12.25 -51.88 -12.60
CA ALA A 26 11.32 -51.94 -13.72
C ALA A 26 11.54 -50.82 -14.75
N ILE A 27 11.86 -49.59 -14.30
CA ILE A 27 12.19 -48.47 -15.18
C ILE A 27 13.54 -48.68 -15.87
N LEU A 28 14.58 -49.08 -15.13
CA LEU A 28 15.95 -49.18 -15.66
C LEU A 28 16.22 -50.43 -16.50
N LEU A 29 15.54 -51.55 -16.24
CA LEU A 29 15.74 -52.82 -16.97
C LEU A 29 14.48 -53.33 -17.67
N GLY A 30 13.31 -53.13 -17.07
CA GLY A 30 12.03 -53.57 -17.64
C GLY A 30 11.60 -52.77 -18.86
N LEU A 31 11.75 -51.44 -18.85
CA LEU A 31 11.36 -50.60 -20.00
C LEU A 31 12.21 -50.85 -21.26
N PRO A 32 13.56 -50.97 -21.19
CA PRO A 32 14.38 -51.39 -22.32
C PRO A 32 14.00 -52.77 -22.85
N ALA A 33 13.76 -53.74 -21.96
CA ALA A 33 13.32 -55.07 -22.37
C ALA A 33 11.95 -55.03 -23.07
N ALA A 34 11.01 -54.22 -22.57
CA ALA A 34 9.70 -54.03 -23.18
C ALA A 34 9.79 -53.41 -24.59
N LEU A 35 10.62 -52.38 -24.77
CA LEU A 35 10.88 -51.78 -26.09
C LEU A 35 11.42 -52.83 -27.08
N LEU A 36 12.45 -53.59 -26.69
CA LEU A 36 13.01 -54.67 -27.51
C LEU A 36 11.97 -55.75 -27.85
N THR A 37 11.10 -56.16 -26.91
CA THR A 37 10.05 -57.16 -27.21
C THR A 37 8.96 -56.70 -28.17
N VAL A 38 8.85 -55.38 -28.43
CA VAL A 38 7.92 -54.80 -29.41
C VAL A 38 8.61 -54.59 -30.78
N GLY A 39 9.87 -55.00 -30.93
CA GLY A 39 10.66 -54.82 -32.16
C GLY A 39 11.23 -53.41 -32.32
N ALA A 40 11.27 -52.62 -31.24
CA ALA A 40 11.86 -51.29 -31.23
C ALA A 40 13.38 -51.38 -31.04
N ASP A 41 14.09 -52.03 -31.98
CA ASP A 41 15.54 -52.27 -31.88
C ASP A 41 16.34 -50.95 -31.92
N LEU A 42 17.24 -50.79 -30.96
CA LEU A 42 18.05 -49.57 -30.78
C LEU A 42 19.01 -49.32 -31.96
N ILE A 43 19.37 -50.39 -32.70
CA ILE A 43 20.26 -50.37 -33.86
C ILE A 43 19.65 -51.29 -34.93
N PRO A 44 19.06 -50.75 -36.01
CA PRO A 44 18.63 -51.57 -37.14
C PRO A 44 19.84 -52.24 -37.83
N ASP A 45 19.70 -53.50 -38.23
CA ASP A 45 20.74 -54.32 -38.89
C ASP A 45 21.20 -53.78 -40.28
N THR A 46 20.72 -52.62 -40.70
CA THR A 46 21.33 -51.84 -41.78
C THR A 46 21.65 -50.43 -41.30
N ILE A 47 22.94 -50.11 -41.20
CA ILE A 47 23.44 -48.74 -41.10
C ILE A 47 23.95 -48.32 -42.49
N PRO A 48 23.08 -47.80 -43.38
CA PRO A 48 23.56 -47.03 -44.51
C PRO A 48 24.13 -45.69 -44.01
N SER A 49 25.10 -45.15 -44.75
CA SER A 49 25.67 -43.84 -44.48
C SER A 49 24.60 -42.72 -44.47
N VAL A 50 24.89 -41.67 -43.69
CA VAL A 50 24.05 -40.48 -43.40
C VAL A 50 23.00 -40.20 -44.47
N PRO A 51 21.70 -40.22 -44.15
CA PRO A 51 20.64 -40.06 -45.15
C PRO A 51 20.75 -38.70 -45.82
N SER A 52 21.01 -38.70 -47.14
CA SER A 52 20.97 -37.47 -47.94
C SER A 52 19.59 -36.84 -47.82
N MET A 53 19.52 -35.50 -47.74
CA MET A 53 18.27 -34.75 -47.52
C MET A 53 17.13 -35.16 -48.47
N SER A 54 17.48 -35.55 -49.70
CA SER A 54 16.58 -36.11 -50.70
C SER A 54 15.84 -37.39 -50.29
N ARG A 55 16.45 -38.28 -49.49
CA ARG A 55 15.79 -39.51 -48.99
C ARG A 55 14.78 -39.21 -47.90
N LEU A 56 15.11 -38.30 -46.98
CA LEU A 56 14.17 -37.83 -45.95
C LEU A 56 12.95 -37.15 -46.59
N TRP A 57 13.18 -36.30 -47.59
CA TRP A 57 12.08 -35.62 -48.31
C TRP A 57 11.23 -36.60 -49.15
N ALA A 58 11.86 -37.61 -49.76
CA ALA A 58 11.13 -38.66 -50.48
C ALA A 58 10.28 -39.53 -49.55
N ALA A 59 10.81 -39.93 -48.38
CA ALA A 59 10.07 -40.69 -47.37
C ALA A 59 8.88 -39.89 -46.79
N LEU A 60 9.05 -38.59 -46.59
CA LEU A 60 7.98 -37.67 -46.16
C LEU A 60 6.93 -37.36 -47.26
N THR A 61 7.12 -37.86 -48.50
CA THR A 61 6.18 -37.63 -49.62
C THR A 61 5.73 -38.88 -50.37
N SER A 62 6.23 -40.06 -50.00
CA SER A 62 5.56 -41.34 -50.31
C SER A 62 4.27 -41.49 -49.49
N PRO A 63 3.25 -42.22 -50.00
CA PRO A 63 2.11 -42.63 -49.18
C PRO A 63 2.59 -43.42 -47.95
N ASP A 64 2.12 -43.05 -46.76
CA ASP A 64 2.54 -43.66 -45.50
C ASP A 64 2.03 -45.11 -45.37
N ASP A 65 2.94 -46.03 -45.10
CA ASP A 65 2.66 -47.44 -44.82
C ASP A 65 2.66 -47.76 -43.30
N GLY A 66 2.86 -46.75 -42.46
CA GLY A 66 2.93 -46.83 -41.00
C GLY A 66 4.34 -47.10 -40.45
N SER A 67 5.31 -47.48 -41.28
CA SER A 67 6.68 -47.79 -40.83
C SER A 67 7.43 -46.56 -40.33
N LEU A 68 7.17 -45.39 -40.91
CA LEU A 68 7.72 -44.10 -40.49
C LEU A 68 7.24 -43.70 -39.10
N VAL A 69 5.93 -43.82 -38.85
CA VAL A 69 5.33 -43.50 -37.54
C VAL A 69 5.90 -44.43 -36.46
N LEU A 70 6.02 -45.73 -36.75
CA LEU A 70 6.59 -46.70 -35.81
C LEU A 70 8.07 -46.42 -35.49
N SER A 71 8.83 -45.98 -36.50
CA SER A 71 10.25 -45.62 -36.38
C SER A 71 10.46 -44.35 -35.55
N VAL A 72 9.64 -43.31 -35.77
CA VAL A 72 9.67 -42.08 -34.96
C VAL A 72 9.28 -42.37 -33.51
N LEU A 73 8.21 -43.16 -33.30
CA LEU A 73 7.74 -43.52 -31.95
C LEU A 73 8.77 -44.38 -31.20
N THR A 74 9.49 -45.26 -31.90
CA THR A 74 10.65 -46.01 -31.39
C THR A 74 11.77 -45.10 -30.89
N ILE A 75 12.19 -44.12 -31.71
CA ILE A 75 13.23 -43.14 -31.34
C ILE A 75 12.80 -42.31 -30.12
N VAL A 76 11.55 -41.85 -30.09
CA VAL A 76 10.99 -41.09 -28.96
C VAL A 76 10.96 -41.94 -27.68
N GLY A 77 10.57 -43.21 -27.76
CA GLY A 77 10.53 -44.12 -26.61
C GLY A 77 11.91 -44.34 -25.98
N TRP A 78 12.94 -44.58 -26.80
CA TRP A 78 14.32 -44.72 -26.32
C TRP A 78 14.90 -43.42 -25.78
N ALA A 79 14.63 -42.28 -26.42
CA ALA A 79 15.06 -40.97 -25.92
C ALA A 79 14.42 -40.66 -24.55
N ALA A 80 13.12 -40.88 -24.40
CA ALA A 80 12.40 -40.69 -23.15
C ALA A 80 12.94 -41.60 -22.02
N TRP A 81 13.24 -42.88 -22.33
CA TRP A 81 13.90 -43.76 -21.39
C TRP A 81 15.29 -43.24 -20.97
N LEU A 82 16.11 -42.81 -21.93
CA LEU A 82 17.48 -42.35 -21.66
C LEU A 82 17.49 -41.09 -20.77
N PHE A 83 16.57 -40.14 -20.97
CA PHE A 83 16.42 -38.98 -20.09
C PHE A 83 15.95 -39.36 -18.68
N LEU A 84 15.02 -40.31 -18.55
CA LEU A 84 14.53 -40.79 -17.24
C LEU A 84 15.62 -41.56 -16.48
N ALA A 85 16.31 -42.49 -17.16
CA ALA A 85 17.43 -43.26 -16.61
C ALA A 85 18.59 -42.34 -16.20
N GLY A 86 18.97 -41.37 -17.04
CA GLY A 86 19.99 -40.36 -16.72
C GLY A 86 19.62 -39.52 -15.50
N SER A 87 18.36 -39.13 -15.36
CA SER A 87 17.86 -38.39 -14.18
C SER A 87 17.95 -39.22 -12.90
N ILE A 88 17.61 -40.51 -12.95
CA ILE A 88 17.73 -41.46 -11.83
C ILE A 88 19.21 -41.67 -11.44
N VAL A 89 20.09 -41.87 -12.42
CA VAL A 89 21.54 -42.09 -12.18
C VAL A 89 22.19 -40.85 -11.58
N LEU A 90 21.86 -39.65 -12.07
CA LEU A 90 22.36 -38.38 -11.52
C LEU A 90 21.97 -38.21 -10.04
N GLU A 91 20.70 -38.44 -9.72
CA GLU A 91 20.17 -38.35 -8.36
C GLU A 91 20.85 -39.34 -7.39
N VAL A 92 21.07 -40.60 -7.82
CA VAL A 92 21.78 -41.61 -7.03
C VAL A 92 23.25 -41.22 -6.81
N ILE A 93 23.95 -40.76 -7.84
CA ILE A 93 25.36 -40.33 -7.73
C ILE A 93 25.50 -39.10 -6.83
N SER A 94 24.59 -38.13 -6.93
CA SER A 94 24.58 -36.93 -6.08
C SER A 94 24.40 -37.30 -4.59
N ARG A 95 23.46 -38.20 -4.27
CA ARG A 95 23.27 -38.68 -2.89
C ARG A 95 24.47 -39.47 -2.35
N LEU A 96 25.05 -40.35 -3.15
CA LEU A 96 26.29 -41.07 -2.78
C LEU A 96 27.49 -40.13 -2.55
N ARG A 97 27.41 -38.88 -3.02
CA ARG A 97 28.41 -37.82 -2.81
C ARG A 97 28.00 -36.77 -1.77
N GLY A 98 26.84 -36.92 -1.12
CA GLY A 98 26.33 -35.96 -0.12
C GLY A 98 25.93 -34.59 -0.67
N VAL A 99 25.69 -34.46 -1.99
CA VAL A 99 25.36 -33.18 -2.65
C VAL A 99 23.99 -33.22 -3.30
N ARG A 100 23.37 -32.05 -3.52
CA ARG A 100 22.10 -31.94 -4.28
C ARG A 100 22.35 -32.17 -5.77
N ALA A 101 21.42 -32.83 -6.46
CA ALA A 101 21.51 -33.00 -7.92
C ALA A 101 21.26 -31.67 -8.66
N PRO A 102 22.06 -31.32 -9.68
CA PRO A 102 21.83 -30.10 -10.46
C PRO A 102 20.56 -30.22 -11.31
N ARG A 103 19.73 -29.18 -11.27
CA ARG A 103 18.52 -29.09 -12.09
C ARG A 103 18.92 -28.93 -13.56
N LEU A 104 18.42 -29.81 -14.43
CA LEU A 104 18.67 -29.74 -15.86
C LEU A 104 17.48 -29.06 -16.57
N PRO A 105 17.71 -28.05 -17.44
CA PRO A 105 16.62 -27.37 -18.13
C PRO A 105 15.81 -28.36 -18.99
N GLY A 106 14.48 -28.27 -18.91
CA GLY A 106 13.55 -29.20 -19.57
C GLY A 106 13.31 -30.54 -18.85
N LEU A 107 14.06 -30.89 -17.80
CA LEU A 107 13.97 -32.19 -17.12
C LEU A 107 13.48 -32.12 -15.66
N ALA A 108 13.02 -30.97 -15.19
CA ALA A 108 12.62 -30.77 -13.78
C ALA A 108 11.57 -31.78 -13.27
N MET A 109 10.52 -32.06 -14.05
CA MET A 109 9.47 -33.01 -13.64
C MET A 109 9.97 -34.47 -13.55
N PRO A 110 10.67 -35.03 -14.56
CA PRO A 110 11.38 -36.30 -14.43
C PRO A 110 12.37 -36.35 -13.25
N GLN A 111 13.12 -35.27 -12.99
CA GLN A 111 14.07 -35.20 -11.87
C GLN A 111 13.35 -35.25 -10.51
N VAL A 112 12.19 -34.58 -10.34
CA VAL A 112 11.39 -34.67 -9.10
C VAL A 112 10.81 -36.07 -8.91
N ALA A 113 10.31 -36.72 -9.96
CA ALA A 113 9.83 -38.10 -9.89
C ALA A 113 10.96 -39.08 -9.51
N ALA A 114 12.14 -38.94 -10.14
CA ALA A 114 13.34 -39.72 -9.82
C ALA A 114 13.80 -39.50 -8.36
N ARG A 115 13.86 -38.25 -7.90
CA ARG A 115 14.17 -37.86 -6.52
C ARG A 115 13.26 -38.55 -5.51
N ASN A 116 11.95 -38.58 -5.78
CA ASN A 116 10.98 -39.17 -4.88
C ASN A 116 11.07 -40.71 -4.86
N LEU A 117 11.28 -41.36 -6.02
CA LEU A 117 11.55 -42.80 -6.12
C LEU A 117 12.84 -43.23 -5.40
N VAL A 118 13.93 -42.48 -5.57
CA VAL A 118 15.21 -42.75 -4.89
C VAL A 118 15.10 -42.50 -3.37
N SER A 119 14.37 -41.46 -2.93
CA SER A 119 14.04 -41.26 -1.51
C SER A 119 13.26 -42.41 -0.92
N ALA A 120 12.21 -42.88 -1.60
CA ALA A 120 11.42 -44.01 -1.13
C ALA A 120 12.28 -45.28 -1.05
N ALA A 121 13.08 -45.59 -2.07
CA ALA A 121 13.95 -46.77 -2.09
C ALA A 121 14.99 -46.79 -0.95
N LEU A 122 15.47 -45.63 -0.48
CA LEU A 122 16.37 -45.52 0.67
C LEU A 122 15.72 -45.97 2.00
N LEU A 123 14.38 -45.92 2.15
CA LEU A 123 13.67 -46.39 3.34
C LEU A 123 13.87 -47.89 3.63
N LEU A 124 14.24 -48.66 2.60
CA LEU A 124 14.55 -50.09 2.70
C LEU A 124 15.75 -50.35 3.64
N PHE A 125 16.69 -49.41 3.70
CA PHE A 125 17.98 -49.55 4.40
C PHE A 125 18.00 -49.01 5.84
N ILE A 126 16.87 -48.51 6.37
CA ILE A 126 16.82 -47.92 7.71
C ILE A 126 16.98 -49.01 8.80
N THR A 127 18.08 -48.95 9.54
CA THR A 127 18.41 -49.79 10.71
C THR A 127 18.94 -48.95 11.88
N ALA A 128 18.34 -49.14 13.05
CA ALA A 128 18.69 -48.48 14.32
C ALA A 128 18.10 -49.33 15.48
N PRO A 129 18.61 -49.27 16.74
CA PRO A 129 19.44 -48.19 17.31
C PRO A 129 20.74 -48.66 18.03
N VAL A 130 21.50 -47.69 18.53
CA VAL A 130 22.47 -47.83 19.63
C VAL A 130 22.22 -46.68 20.61
N GLY A 131 22.37 -46.89 21.92
CA GLY A 131 22.15 -45.83 22.91
C GLY A 131 22.83 -46.05 24.27
N ALA A 132 23.01 -44.92 24.97
CA ALA A 132 23.28 -44.75 26.41
C ALA A 132 24.56 -45.35 27.06
N GLN A 133 25.54 -44.46 27.29
CA GLN A 133 26.24 -44.24 28.58
C GLN A 133 27.23 -45.32 29.10
N PRO A 134 28.14 -45.03 30.08
CA PRO A 134 28.19 -43.91 31.05
C PRO A 134 29.47 -43.04 31.02
N ALA A 135 29.64 -42.15 32.01
CA ALA A 135 30.72 -41.17 32.11
C ALA A 135 31.50 -41.20 33.44
N ARG A 136 32.83 -41.02 33.37
CA ARG A 136 33.82 -40.54 34.40
C ARG A 136 35.25 -40.92 33.96
N ALA A 137 36.36 -40.35 34.42
CA ALA A 137 36.72 -38.97 34.81
C ALA A 137 38.21 -38.98 35.28
N ALA A 138 39.08 -38.08 34.79
CA ALA A 138 40.44 -37.90 35.35
C ALA A 138 41.13 -36.56 34.98
N THR A 139 41.47 -35.78 36.01
CA THR A 139 42.74 -35.05 36.20
C THR A 139 43.27 -34.06 35.14
N ILE A 140 43.18 -32.76 35.47
CA ILE A 140 44.04 -31.69 34.94
C ILE A 140 45.43 -31.77 35.59
N PRO A 141 46.54 -31.62 34.84
CA PRO A 141 47.55 -30.64 35.28
C PRO A 141 48.34 -29.94 34.15
N ARG A 142 48.22 -28.59 34.13
CA ARG A 142 49.27 -27.57 33.84
C ARG A 142 50.02 -27.53 32.48
N SER A 143 50.24 -26.29 32.01
CA SER A 143 51.15 -25.89 30.93
C SER A 143 52.65 -26.07 31.27
N PRO A 144 53.54 -25.99 30.27
CA PRO A 144 54.28 -24.72 30.01
C PRO A 144 54.05 -24.23 28.56
N ALA A 145 53.91 -22.92 28.26
CA ALA A 145 54.86 -21.81 28.39
C ALA A 145 55.95 -21.76 27.29
N VAL A 146 55.69 -20.97 26.24
CA VAL A 146 56.64 -20.43 25.23
C VAL A 146 56.26 -18.95 25.09
N VAL A 147 56.96 -18.01 25.75
CA VAL A 147 58.28 -17.43 25.44
C VAL A 147 58.22 -16.44 24.27
N THR A 148 58.34 -15.17 24.63
CA THR A 148 58.38 -13.99 23.75
C THR A 148 59.72 -13.80 23.07
N ALA A 149 59.73 -13.25 21.85
CA ALA A 149 60.92 -12.64 21.25
C ALA A 149 60.50 -11.43 20.38
N THR A 150 60.57 -10.24 20.96
CA THR A 150 60.44 -8.94 20.27
C THR A 150 61.77 -8.57 19.60
N VAL A 151 61.76 -7.73 18.55
CA VAL A 151 62.63 -6.53 18.41
C VAL A 151 62.36 -5.80 17.06
N GLU A 152 61.84 -4.57 17.21
CA GLU A 152 62.15 -3.29 16.52
C GLU A 152 62.22 -3.13 14.98
N ILE A 153 61.95 -1.88 14.57
CA ILE A 153 62.04 -1.31 13.21
C ILE A 153 63.43 -0.64 13.04
N PRO A 154 63.98 -0.55 11.81
CA PRO A 154 64.05 0.79 11.20
C PRO A 154 63.85 0.81 9.67
N ALA A 155 63.64 2.01 9.12
CA ALA A 155 63.48 2.27 7.68
C ALA A 155 64.82 2.45 6.94
N GLY A 156 64.84 2.35 5.60
CA GLY A 156 66.09 2.52 4.82
C GLY A 156 66.00 2.36 3.29
N ALA A 157 65.25 3.25 2.63
CA ALA A 157 65.31 3.75 1.23
C ALA A 157 66.17 3.10 0.10
N HIS A 158 65.74 3.38 -1.15
CA HIS A 158 66.46 3.23 -2.45
C HIS A 158 66.64 1.79 -3.00
N ALA A 159 66.70 1.53 -4.31
CA ALA A 159 66.22 2.28 -5.50
C ALA A 159 66.23 1.35 -6.75
N GLU A 160 65.61 1.83 -7.84
CA GLU A 160 66.03 1.61 -9.25
C GLU A 160 66.20 0.21 -9.89
N SER A 161 65.40 0.00 -10.95
CA SER A 161 65.88 -0.29 -12.33
C SER A 161 66.08 -1.74 -12.83
N ASN A 162 65.57 -1.98 -14.07
CA ASN A 162 66.00 -2.91 -15.13
C ASN A 162 66.38 -4.38 -14.78
N ALA A 163 65.88 -5.44 -15.46
CA ALA A 163 65.86 -5.57 -16.92
C ALA A 163 65.07 -6.79 -17.47
N THR A 164 64.55 -6.64 -18.69
CA THR A 164 64.22 -7.66 -19.72
C THR A 164 65.49 -8.25 -20.39
N PRO A 165 65.45 -9.11 -21.46
CA PRO A 165 64.36 -9.82 -22.16
C PRO A 165 64.58 -11.37 -22.10
N GLN A 166 64.19 -12.32 -22.97
CA GLN A 166 64.13 -12.54 -24.45
C GLN A 166 63.56 -13.99 -24.62
N GLU A 167 63.15 -14.60 -25.76
CA GLU A 167 63.00 -14.27 -27.19
C GLU A 167 62.05 -15.31 -27.86
N GLY A 168 61.46 -15.05 -29.04
CA GLY A 168 60.72 -16.10 -29.78
C GLY A 168 59.77 -15.65 -30.91
N ARG A 169 60.25 -15.62 -32.16
CA ARG A 169 59.52 -15.44 -33.44
C ARG A 169 60.20 -16.37 -34.49
N PRO A 170 59.67 -16.70 -35.69
CA PRO A 170 58.45 -16.25 -36.39
C PRO A 170 57.47 -17.45 -36.66
N ALA A 171 56.56 -17.55 -37.65
CA ALA A 171 56.34 -16.84 -38.92
C ALA A 171 54.87 -16.82 -39.41
N GLN A 172 54.64 -16.88 -40.73
CA GLN A 172 53.39 -16.62 -41.45
C GLN A 172 52.96 -17.82 -42.32
N VAL A 173 51.67 -17.91 -42.67
CA VAL A 173 51.24 -18.19 -44.07
C VAL A 173 50.01 -17.32 -44.44
N ALA A 174 50.20 -16.51 -45.50
CA ALA A 174 49.28 -16.02 -46.55
C ALA A 174 47.74 -15.88 -46.29
N THR A 175 47.16 -14.65 -46.33
CA THR A 175 46.40 -13.99 -47.44
C THR A 175 45.04 -14.60 -47.84
N GLY A 176 43.96 -13.85 -48.15
CA GLY A 176 43.69 -12.41 -48.31
C GLY A 176 42.22 -12.24 -48.81
N SER A 177 41.70 -11.15 -49.39
CA SER A 177 41.95 -9.69 -49.42
C SER A 177 40.99 -9.08 -50.48
N GLY A 178 40.48 -7.84 -50.31
CA GLY A 178 39.60 -7.13 -51.27
C GLY A 178 38.09 -7.25 -50.96
N ALA A 179 37.31 -6.23 -50.56
CA ALA A 179 37.43 -4.75 -50.63
C ALA A 179 37.27 -4.17 -52.06
N ALA A 180 36.61 -3.03 -52.32
CA ALA A 180 35.77 -2.09 -51.54
C ALA A 180 34.72 -1.43 -52.53
N THR A 181 33.94 -0.37 -52.31
CA THR A 181 34.19 1.00 -51.77
C THR A 181 32.87 1.81 -51.65
N ALA A 182 32.79 2.71 -50.65
CA ALA A 182 32.44 4.16 -50.70
C ALA A 182 31.14 4.66 -51.43
N ASP A 183 30.57 5.86 -51.21
CA ASP A 183 30.92 7.10 -50.46
C ASP A 183 29.59 7.93 -50.30
N LYS A 184 29.38 8.99 -49.50
CA LYS A 184 30.14 9.73 -48.47
C LYS A 184 29.18 10.64 -47.66
N LEU A 185 29.45 10.92 -46.37
CA LEU A 185 29.37 12.27 -45.74
C LEU A 185 29.83 12.23 -44.27
N THR A 186 30.32 13.36 -43.72
CA THR A 186 31.12 13.38 -42.47
C THR A 186 31.15 14.76 -41.81
N LEU A 187 31.02 14.81 -40.48
CA LEU A 187 31.48 15.84 -39.50
C LEU A 187 30.89 15.44 -38.13
N GLY A 188 31.51 15.61 -36.96
CA GLY A 188 32.88 15.98 -36.56
C GLY A 188 33.06 15.69 -35.05
N ARG A 189 34.29 15.54 -34.54
CA ARG A 189 34.56 15.10 -33.14
C ARG A 189 35.55 16.03 -32.42
N PRO A 190 35.27 16.45 -31.17
CA PRO A 190 36.26 16.57 -30.08
C PRO A 190 36.17 15.38 -29.10
N SER A 191 37.22 15.14 -28.31
CA SER A 191 37.35 13.91 -27.49
C SER A 191 37.77 14.21 -26.05
N GLN A 192 37.24 13.47 -25.08
CA GLN A 192 37.97 13.08 -23.87
C GLN A 192 37.40 11.75 -23.29
N ARG A 193 38.02 11.22 -22.24
CA ARG A 193 37.69 9.92 -21.63
C ARG A 193 37.30 10.11 -20.16
N GLY A 194 36.20 9.48 -19.73
CA GLY A 194 36.06 9.04 -18.34
C GLY A 194 36.66 7.64 -18.18
N SER A 195 37.20 7.30 -17.01
CA SER A 195 37.51 5.91 -16.66
C SER A 195 36.24 5.25 -16.13
N ALA A 196 36.01 3.98 -16.48
CA ALA A 196 35.05 3.17 -15.73
C ALA A 196 35.56 2.98 -14.29
N PRO A 197 34.68 2.98 -13.27
CA PRO A 197 35.07 2.63 -11.91
C PRO A 197 35.49 1.15 -11.84
N PRO A 198 36.37 0.76 -10.91
CA PRO A 198 36.56 -0.65 -10.61
C PRO A 198 35.24 -1.26 -10.12
N LEU A 199 35.04 -2.55 -10.37
CA LEU A 199 33.80 -3.25 -10.04
C LEU A 199 34.08 -4.32 -8.99
N LEU A 200 33.21 -4.41 -7.98
CA LEU A 200 33.19 -5.47 -6.96
C LEU A 200 32.03 -6.42 -7.27
N THR A 201 32.19 -7.71 -6.99
CA THR A 201 31.06 -8.66 -7.03
C THR A 201 30.64 -9.03 -5.61
N HIS A 202 29.35 -8.91 -5.31
CA HIS A 202 28.75 -9.24 -4.02
C HIS A 202 27.70 -10.33 -4.22
N THR A 203 27.77 -11.41 -3.43
CA THR A 203 26.76 -12.47 -3.44
C THR A 203 25.65 -12.11 -2.46
N VAL A 204 24.45 -11.87 -2.98
CA VAL A 204 23.22 -11.61 -2.20
C VAL A 204 22.99 -12.73 -1.18
N LYS A 205 22.86 -12.38 0.09
CA LYS A 205 22.38 -13.28 1.15
C LYS A 205 20.86 -13.20 1.30
N ARG A 206 20.28 -14.13 2.07
CA ARG A 206 18.87 -14.01 2.49
C ARG A 206 18.73 -12.77 3.39
N GLY A 207 17.69 -11.96 3.17
CA GLY A 207 17.45 -10.72 3.90
C GLY A 207 18.28 -9.50 3.45
N GLU A 208 19.06 -9.60 2.38
CA GLU A 208 19.73 -8.44 1.78
C GLU A 208 18.89 -7.86 0.63
N SER A 209 18.68 -6.54 0.64
CA SER A 209 18.00 -5.77 -0.42
C SER A 209 19.00 -4.88 -1.14
N LEU A 210 18.66 -4.31 -2.31
CA LEU A 210 19.60 -3.39 -2.99
C LEU A 210 19.91 -2.16 -2.12
N TRP A 211 18.97 -1.75 -1.26
CA TRP A 211 19.15 -0.67 -0.30
C TRP A 211 20.17 -1.04 0.79
N SER A 212 20.00 -2.15 1.51
CA SER A 212 20.94 -2.54 2.57
C SER A 212 22.33 -2.94 2.02
N ILE A 213 22.38 -3.42 0.77
CA ILE A 213 23.64 -3.62 0.05
C ILE A 213 24.30 -2.27 -0.32
N ALA A 214 23.55 -1.28 -0.82
CA ALA A 214 24.09 0.05 -1.11
C ALA A 214 24.53 0.80 0.15
N GLU A 215 23.80 0.67 1.25
CA GLU A 215 24.20 1.19 2.55
C GLU A 215 25.52 0.56 3.04
N GLN A 216 25.63 -0.77 3.00
CA GLN A 216 26.83 -1.50 3.43
C GLN A 216 28.04 -1.33 2.47
N ARG A 217 27.84 -0.96 1.20
CA ARG A 217 28.89 -0.97 0.16
C ARG A 217 29.22 0.38 -0.47
N LEU A 218 28.28 1.31 -0.46
CA LEU A 218 28.34 2.66 -1.05
C LEU A 218 28.09 3.76 -0.01
N GLY A 219 27.92 3.40 1.27
CA GLY A 219 27.76 4.34 2.39
C GLY A 219 26.38 4.99 2.52
N SER A 220 25.43 4.69 1.61
CA SER A 220 24.06 5.19 1.67
C SER A 220 23.12 4.28 0.88
N GLY A 221 22.01 3.88 1.50
CA GLY A 221 21.01 3.01 0.86
C GLY A 221 20.34 3.64 -0.36
N ALA A 222 20.22 4.98 -0.41
CA ALA A 222 19.67 5.71 -1.55
C ALA A 222 20.45 5.48 -2.86
N ARG A 223 21.72 5.04 -2.78
CA ARG A 223 22.58 4.71 -3.92
C ARG A 223 22.25 3.35 -4.57
N PHE A 224 21.20 2.66 -4.12
CA PHE A 224 20.75 1.39 -4.69
C PHE A 224 20.52 1.44 -6.22
N GLY A 225 20.14 2.60 -6.76
CA GLY A 225 19.98 2.82 -8.20
C GLY A 225 21.26 2.60 -9.01
N GLU A 226 22.45 2.86 -8.45
CA GLU A 226 23.74 2.57 -9.10
C GLU A 226 23.94 1.06 -9.26
N ILE A 227 23.60 0.29 -8.24
CA ILE A 227 23.66 -1.18 -8.26
C ILE A 227 22.58 -1.75 -9.18
N ALA A 228 21.37 -1.18 -9.18
CA ALA A 228 20.30 -1.58 -10.09
C ALA A 228 20.73 -1.42 -11.57
N ALA A 229 21.22 -0.23 -11.95
CA ALA A 229 21.64 0.07 -13.32
C ALA A 229 22.77 -0.87 -13.79
N LEU A 230 23.78 -1.12 -12.94
CA LEU A 230 24.90 -2.02 -13.26
C LEU A 230 24.49 -3.50 -13.39
N ASN A 231 23.32 -3.89 -12.88
CA ASN A 231 22.82 -5.27 -12.89
C ASN A 231 21.52 -5.45 -13.69
N THR A 232 21.20 -4.53 -14.60
CA THR A 232 19.96 -4.58 -15.41
C THR A 232 19.77 -5.92 -16.14
N GLU A 233 20.84 -6.57 -16.64
CA GLU A 233 20.75 -7.91 -17.27
C GLU A 233 20.42 -9.06 -16.30
N VAL A 234 20.61 -8.86 -15.00
CA VAL A 234 20.42 -9.87 -13.93
C VAL A 234 19.12 -9.62 -13.15
N LEU A 235 18.74 -8.34 -12.99
CA LEU A 235 17.55 -7.89 -12.26
C LEU A 235 16.33 -7.68 -13.15
N GLY A 236 16.53 -7.39 -14.44
CA GLY A 236 15.46 -6.98 -15.35
C GLY A 236 14.78 -5.67 -14.95
N ASP A 237 13.56 -5.46 -15.43
CA ASP A 237 12.82 -4.20 -15.30
C ASP A 237 12.23 -3.93 -13.89
N LYS A 238 12.55 -4.77 -12.88
CA LYS A 238 12.00 -4.70 -11.52
C LYS A 238 13.09 -4.94 -10.45
N PRO A 239 13.92 -3.93 -10.13
CA PRO A 239 15.11 -4.10 -9.29
C PRO A 239 14.84 -4.40 -7.80
N GLY A 240 13.59 -4.31 -7.33
CA GLY A 240 13.25 -4.48 -5.90
C GLY A 240 13.39 -5.91 -5.34
N PHE A 241 13.51 -6.94 -6.18
CA PHE A 241 13.53 -8.34 -5.72
C PHE A 241 14.88 -9.02 -5.94
N LEU A 242 15.56 -9.40 -4.86
CA LEU A 242 16.85 -10.09 -4.90
C LEU A 242 16.73 -11.56 -4.50
N THR A 243 17.13 -12.48 -5.39
CA THR A 243 17.20 -13.91 -5.03
C THR A 243 18.54 -14.25 -4.36
N PRO A 244 18.54 -14.88 -3.18
CA PRO A 244 19.78 -15.27 -2.48
C PRO A 244 20.67 -16.17 -3.33
N GLY A 245 21.96 -15.85 -3.38
CA GLY A 245 22.94 -16.47 -4.28
C GLY A 245 23.14 -15.71 -5.60
N THR A 246 22.35 -14.68 -5.90
CA THR A 246 22.62 -13.76 -7.03
C THR A 246 23.95 -13.05 -6.84
N LEU A 247 24.73 -12.94 -7.91
CA LEU A 247 25.98 -12.16 -7.96
C LEU A 247 25.68 -10.78 -8.54
N LEU A 248 25.76 -9.75 -7.70
CA LEU A 248 25.60 -8.35 -8.12
C LEU A 248 26.96 -7.69 -8.34
N VAL A 249 27.06 -6.94 -9.43
CA VAL A 249 28.16 -6.05 -9.79
C VAL A 249 27.93 -4.69 -9.13
N ILE A 250 28.70 -4.39 -8.09
CA ILE A 250 28.63 -3.14 -7.32
C ILE A 250 29.76 -2.22 -7.80
N PRO A 251 29.52 -0.90 -7.96
CA PRO A 251 30.61 0.02 -8.25
C PRO A 251 31.53 0.08 -7.03
N ARG A 252 32.82 -0.17 -7.23
CA ARG A 252 33.82 0.03 -6.19
C ARG A 252 34.38 1.43 -6.35
N GLU A 253 34.35 2.20 -5.28
CA GLU A 253 35.02 3.50 -5.28
C GLU A 253 36.54 3.30 -5.39
N ALA A 254 37.14 4.01 -6.35
CA ALA A 254 38.55 4.33 -6.26
C ALA A 254 38.67 5.49 -5.28
N THR A 255 39.58 5.37 -4.30
CA THR A 255 39.96 6.49 -3.44
C THR A 255 40.76 7.49 -4.27
N THR A 256 40.04 8.41 -4.91
CA THR A 256 40.53 9.57 -5.64
C THR A 256 39.67 10.74 -5.23
N ASP A 257 40.32 11.83 -4.79
CA ASP A 257 39.66 12.91 -4.07
C ASP A 257 38.51 13.50 -4.88
N THR A 258 37.30 13.42 -4.32
CA THR A 258 36.12 14.04 -4.92
C THR A 258 36.25 15.54 -4.81
N VAL A 259 36.56 16.18 -5.95
CA VAL A 259 36.46 17.63 -6.14
C VAL A 259 35.00 18.00 -5.89
N ASN A 260 34.71 18.44 -4.67
CA ASN A 260 33.36 18.72 -4.21
C ASN A 260 32.89 20.03 -4.87
N THR A 261 31.69 20.05 -5.43
CA THR A 261 31.17 21.22 -6.18
C THR A 261 29.76 21.59 -5.72
N VAL A 262 29.48 22.88 -5.71
CA VAL A 262 28.23 23.45 -5.20
C VAL A 262 27.63 24.37 -6.26
N THR A 263 26.34 24.24 -6.51
CA THR A 263 25.60 25.11 -7.44
C THR A 263 24.98 26.27 -6.67
N VAL A 264 25.12 27.48 -7.20
CA VAL A 264 24.64 28.73 -6.60
C VAL A 264 23.13 28.87 -6.76
N GLU A 265 22.41 29.23 -5.70
CA GLU A 265 20.96 29.44 -5.68
C GLU A 265 20.55 30.94 -5.67
N PRO A 266 19.27 31.29 -5.95
CA PRO A 266 18.77 32.67 -5.97
C PRO A 266 18.80 33.40 -4.62
N GLY A 267 19.94 34.01 -4.30
CA GLY A 267 20.15 34.82 -3.09
C GLY A 267 21.50 34.59 -2.42
N ASP A 268 22.22 33.54 -2.84
CA ASP A 268 23.51 33.14 -2.29
C ASP A 268 24.59 34.23 -2.36
N THR A 269 25.54 34.14 -1.43
CA THR A 269 26.82 34.84 -1.50
C THR A 269 27.96 33.87 -1.31
N LEU A 270 29.12 34.16 -1.91
CA LEU A 270 30.31 33.29 -1.83
C LEU A 270 30.78 33.08 -0.38
N SER A 271 30.56 34.08 0.49
CA SER A 271 30.79 34.02 1.93
C SER A 271 29.77 33.15 2.68
N GLN A 272 28.50 33.11 2.26
CA GLN A 272 27.52 32.19 2.83
C GLN A 272 27.85 30.74 2.46
N ILE A 273 28.15 30.47 1.19
CA ILE A 273 28.58 29.14 0.72
C ILE A 273 29.86 28.70 1.48
N ALA A 274 30.81 29.60 1.75
CA ALA A 274 31.97 29.30 2.60
C ALA A 274 31.62 29.03 4.07
N GLN A 275 30.59 29.68 4.62
CA GLN A 275 30.13 29.43 5.98
C GLN A 275 29.47 28.05 6.12
N GLU A 276 28.66 27.66 5.15
CA GLU A 276 27.90 26.40 5.15
C GLU A 276 28.80 25.20 4.78
N GLN A 277 29.66 25.35 3.78
CA GLN A 277 30.41 24.25 3.16
C GLN A 277 31.87 24.13 3.65
N LEU A 278 32.47 25.22 4.16
CA LEU A 278 33.83 25.25 4.72
C LEU A 278 33.87 25.64 6.21
N GLY A 279 32.70 25.81 6.84
CA GLY A 279 32.53 26.13 8.26
C GLY A 279 32.88 27.57 8.66
N ALA A 280 33.30 28.44 7.73
CA ALA A 280 33.70 29.80 8.04
C ALA A 280 33.57 30.74 6.84
N ALA A 281 32.76 31.80 6.98
CA ALA A 281 32.46 32.75 5.91
C ALA A 281 33.70 33.41 5.27
N GLY A 282 34.76 33.65 6.07
CA GLY A 282 36.02 34.23 5.62
C GLY A 282 36.85 33.33 4.68
N ARG A 283 36.43 32.09 4.41
CA ARG A 283 37.09 31.14 3.49
C ARG A 283 36.61 31.26 2.04
N CYS A 284 35.75 32.22 1.72
CA CYS A 284 35.33 32.48 0.34
C CYS A 284 36.46 32.74 -0.68
N PRO A 285 37.66 33.27 -0.33
CA PRO A 285 38.77 33.35 -1.28
C PRO A 285 39.27 31.99 -1.75
N GLU A 286 39.18 30.94 -0.92
CA GLU A 286 39.60 29.58 -1.28
C GLU A 286 38.67 28.97 -2.34
N ILE A 287 37.36 29.21 -2.21
CA ILE A 287 36.35 28.80 -3.21
C ILE A 287 36.55 29.61 -4.50
N PHE A 288 36.77 30.92 -4.39
CA PHE A 288 37.05 31.78 -5.56
C PHE A 288 38.31 31.32 -6.31
N ASP A 289 39.42 31.08 -5.61
CA ASP A 289 40.67 30.61 -6.22
C ASP A 289 40.56 29.21 -6.82
N ALA A 290 39.72 28.34 -6.26
CA ALA A 290 39.41 27.03 -6.85
C ALA A 290 38.43 27.10 -8.03
N SER A 291 37.60 28.15 -8.10
CA SER A 291 36.49 28.27 -9.08
C SER A 291 36.79 29.17 -10.28
N LYS A 292 37.71 30.13 -10.18
CA LYS A 292 37.99 31.16 -11.22
C LYS A 292 38.28 30.62 -12.62
N ASP A 293 38.95 29.47 -12.71
CA ASP A 293 39.29 28.81 -13.99
C ASP A 293 38.12 27.95 -14.54
N THR A 294 37.03 27.80 -13.78
CA THR A 294 35.83 27.03 -14.17
C THR A 294 34.95 27.86 -15.11
N ILE A 295 34.68 27.32 -16.31
CA ILE A 295 33.72 27.90 -17.25
C ILE A 295 32.30 27.56 -16.78
N GLN A 296 31.47 28.58 -16.64
CA GLN A 296 30.12 28.50 -16.11
C GLN A 296 29.10 28.13 -17.21
N PRO A 297 27.87 27.66 -16.86
CA PRO A 297 26.90 27.16 -17.84
C PRO A 297 26.40 28.19 -18.87
N ASP A 298 26.53 29.48 -18.57
CA ASP A 298 26.27 30.62 -19.46
C ASP A 298 27.47 30.98 -20.37
N GLY A 299 28.62 30.34 -20.17
CA GLY A 299 29.89 30.62 -20.84
C GLY A 299 30.77 31.68 -20.16
N ALA A 300 30.37 32.19 -18.98
CA ALA A 300 31.17 33.13 -18.19
C ALA A 300 32.27 32.42 -17.36
N GLN A 301 33.06 33.21 -16.64
CA GLN A 301 34.00 32.74 -15.62
C GLN A 301 33.92 33.66 -14.39
N LEU A 302 34.08 33.06 -13.21
CA LEU A 302 34.10 33.77 -11.94
C LEU A 302 35.35 34.66 -11.86
N THR A 303 35.15 35.96 -12.04
CA THR A 303 36.22 36.96 -12.15
C THR A 303 36.18 38.04 -11.07
N ASP A 304 35.07 38.11 -10.33
CA ASP A 304 34.85 38.99 -9.17
C ASP A 304 34.24 38.15 -8.03
N PRO A 305 34.84 38.09 -6.83
CA PRO A 305 34.31 37.29 -5.72
C PRO A 305 32.93 37.72 -5.23
N ASP A 306 32.56 38.99 -5.42
CA ASP A 306 31.27 39.53 -4.97
C ASP A 306 30.14 39.33 -6.01
N PHE A 307 30.42 38.69 -7.15
CA PHE A 307 29.46 38.48 -8.24
C PHE A 307 29.37 37.01 -8.69
N ILE A 308 28.40 36.29 -8.12
CA ILE A 308 27.96 34.96 -8.55
C ILE A 308 26.52 35.02 -9.08
N GLN A 309 26.15 34.12 -9.99
CA GLN A 309 24.78 34.03 -10.53
C GLN A 309 24.13 32.67 -10.23
N PRO A 310 22.80 32.61 -10.05
CA PRO A 310 22.10 31.34 -9.83
C PRO A 310 22.32 30.37 -10.99
N GLY A 311 22.61 29.11 -10.67
CA GLY A 311 22.97 28.06 -11.63
C GLY A 311 24.46 28.02 -12.00
N TRP A 312 25.31 28.93 -11.50
CA TRP A 312 26.77 28.76 -11.58
C TRP A 312 27.23 27.61 -10.67
N THR A 313 28.30 26.91 -11.06
CA THR A 313 28.92 25.84 -10.29
C THR A 313 30.27 26.29 -9.75
N LEU A 314 30.42 26.26 -8.43
CA LEU A 314 31.64 26.56 -7.69
C LEU A 314 32.36 25.27 -7.30
N THR A 315 33.69 25.32 -7.29
CA THR A 315 34.57 24.24 -6.84
C THR A 315 35.04 24.51 -5.41
N MET A 316 34.91 23.52 -4.54
CA MET A 316 35.33 23.60 -3.14
C MET A 316 36.76 23.06 -2.96
N PRO A 317 37.59 23.68 -2.09
CA PRO A 317 38.87 23.09 -1.71
C PRO A 317 38.68 21.79 -0.90
N PRO A 318 39.59 20.80 -1.00
CA PRO A 318 39.51 19.56 -0.23
C PRO A 318 39.72 19.80 1.27
N ALA A 319 39.03 19.04 2.11
CA ALA A 319 39.04 19.17 3.56
C ALA A 319 39.91 18.11 4.24
N ASP A 320 41.10 18.51 4.70
CA ASP A 320 42.04 17.63 5.42
C ASP A 320 41.77 17.56 6.94
N GLY A 321 42.10 16.42 7.55
CA GLY A 321 41.74 16.10 8.95
C GLY A 321 42.59 16.78 10.04
N ALA A 322 42.00 16.99 11.21
CA ALA A 322 42.59 17.80 12.29
C ALA A 322 43.56 17.05 13.23
N ALA A 323 44.65 17.71 13.66
CA ALA A 323 45.24 17.58 15.01
C ALA A 323 46.36 18.61 15.36
N THR A 324 46.41 19.03 16.64
CA THR A 324 47.60 19.46 17.44
C THR A 324 47.96 20.96 17.60
N ARG A 325 47.57 21.51 18.77
CA ARG A 325 48.21 22.49 19.69
C ARG A 325 49.32 23.47 19.20
N ALA A 326 49.04 24.79 19.39
CA ALA A 326 49.75 25.83 20.20
C ALA A 326 51.30 26.02 20.09
N PRO A 327 51.87 27.25 20.21
CA PRO A 327 51.43 28.33 21.14
C PRO A 327 51.51 29.81 20.62
N GLU A 328 51.10 30.76 21.50
CA GLU A 328 51.53 32.19 21.68
C GLU A 328 51.72 33.13 20.44
N SER A 329 51.34 34.42 20.42
CA SER A 329 50.64 35.37 21.31
C SER A 329 50.07 36.51 20.41
N ASP A 330 49.13 37.40 20.77
CA ASP A 330 49.13 38.38 21.88
C ASP A 330 47.70 38.98 22.10
N GLN A 331 47.55 39.93 23.02
CA GLN A 331 46.26 40.39 23.57
C GLN A 331 45.45 41.40 22.74
N ALA A 332 44.13 41.20 22.68
CA ALA A 332 43.13 42.25 22.88
C ALA A 332 41.86 41.63 23.48
N ALA A 333 41.19 42.33 24.39
CA ALA A 333 39.92 41.89 24.98
C ALA A 333 38.77 42.78 24.46
N ASP A 334 37.62 42.17 24.20
CA ASP A 334 36.34 42.86 24.11
C ASP A 334 35.29 42.12 24.96
N THR A 335 34.24 42.83 25.36
CA THR A 335 33.32 42.43 26.43
C THR A 335 32.05 41.80 25.85
N GLY A 336 31.70 40.60 26.31
CA GLY A 336 30.64 39.80 25.70
C GLY A 336 29.21 40.29 25.99
N GLU A 337 28.67 41.14 25.12
CA GLU A 337 27.23 41.24 24.86
C GLU A 337 26.94 40.67 23.45
N ARG A 338 26.53 39.39 23.39
CA ARG A 338 26.17 38.74 22.12
C ARG A 338 24.78 39.22 21.71
N THR A 339 24.64 39.79 20.51
CA THR A 339 23.35 40.29 20.00
C THR A 339 22.91 39.52 18.76
N VAL A 340 21.59 39.28 18.66
CA VAL A 340 20.95 38.54 17.58
C VAL A 340 19.91 39.43 16.92
N THR A 341 19.86 39.43 15.58
CA THR A 341 18.86 40.18 14.82
C THR A 341 17.72 39.27 14.39
N VAL A 342 16.50 39.62 14.81
CA VAL A 342 15.26 38.89 14.56
C VAL A 342 14.98 38.79 13.05
N ARG A 343 14.66 37.59 12.58
CA ARG A 343 14.29 37.27 11.19
C ARG A 343 12.76 37.09 11.04
N PRO A 344 12.20 37.11 9.81
CA PRO A 344 10.80 36.77 9.59
C PRO A 344 10.49 35.33 9.99
N GLY A 345 9.57 35.16 10.95
CA GLY A 345 9.17 33.85 11.50
C GLY A 345 9.76 33.51 12.88
N ASP A 346 10.75 34.28 13.35
CA ASP A 346 11.36 34.07 14.66
C ASP A 346 10.37 34.29 15.82
N THR A 347 10.61 33.58 16.93
CA THR A 347 9.99 33.83 18.24
C THR A 347 11.08 33.90 19.30
N LEU A 348 10.86 34.62 20.41
CA LEU A 348 11.84 34.64 21.51
C LEU A 348 12.15 33.23 22.04
N SER A 349 11.15 32.35 22.05
CA SER A 349 11.27 30.93 22.40
C SER A 349 12.13 30.13 21.40
N GLY A 350 12.02 30.42 20.10
CA GLY A 350 12.90 29.86 19.07
C GLY A 350 14.35 30.29 19.28
N ILE A 351 14.58 31.60 19.39
CA ILE A 351 15.92 32.17 19.61
C ILE A 351 16.52 31.66 20.94
N ALA A 352 15.73 31.50 22.00
CA ALA A 352 16.21 30.92 23.26
C ALA A 352 16.56 29.41 23.16
N LYS A 353 15.87 28.66 22.29
CA LYS A 353 16.23 27.26 22.01
C LYS A 353 17.58 27.16 21.30
N GLU A 354 17.83 28.07 20.35
CA GLU A 354 19.04 28.08 19.52
C GLU A 354 20.26 28.69 20.25
N GLU A 355 20.08 29.84 20.89
CA GLU A 355 21.18 30.62 21.52
C GLU A 355 21.43 30.26 22.99
N LEU A 356 20.39 29.85 23.73
CA LEU A 356 20.47 29.50 25.17
C LEU A 356 20.22 28.01 25.44
N GLY A 357 20.07 27.20 24.39
CA GLY A 357 19.88 25.74 24.46
C GLY A 357 18.50 25.27 24.94
N SER A 358 17.59 26.17 25.29
CA SER A 358 16.23 25.80 25.75
C SER A 358 15.21 26.91 25.50
N ALA A 359 14.10 26.54 24.84
CA ALA A 359 13.01 27.47 24.53
C ALA A 359 12.42 28.16 25.79
N SER A 360 12.46 27.51 26.95
CA SER A 360 11.96 28.07 28.21
C SER A 360 12.77 29.26 28.75
N ARG A 361 13.97 29.51 28.23
CA ARG A 361 14.87 30.58 28.68
C ARG A 361 14.60 31.94 28.02
N TYR A 362 13.58 32.04 27.17
CA TYR A 362 13.21 33.27 26.47
C TYR A 362 12.99 34.53 27.36
N PRO A 363 12.55 34.44 28.63
CA PRO A 363 12.46 35.62 29.49
C PRO A 363 13.83 36.22 29.83
N GLU A 364 14.93 35.46 29.74
CA GLU A 364 16.28 35.97 29.97
C GLU A 364 16.69 36.93 28.84
N ILE A 365 16.41 36.56 27.58
CA ILE A 365 16.62 37.40 26.39
C ILE A 365 15.71 38.64 26.45
N PHE A 366 14.44 38.47 26.81
CA PHE A 366 13.50 39.59 26.97
C PHE A 366 14.01 40.62 27.98
N ASN A 367 14.39 40.18 29.19
CA ASN A 367 14.85 41.05 30.26
C ASN A 367 16.17 41.77 29.88
N ALA A 368 17.10 41.07 29.23
CA ALA A 368 18.33 41.68 28.71
C ALA A 368 18.04 42.72 27.60
N SER A 369 17.05 42.46 26.75
CA SER A 369 16.70 43.29 25.58
C SER A 369 15.72 44.45 25.88
N THR A 370 15.07 44.46 27.05
CA THR A 370 13.99 45.43 27.39
C THR A 370 14.46 46.89 27.31
N ASN A 371 15.73 47.15 27.61
CA ASN A 371 16.32 48.49 27.53
C ASN A 371 16.83 48.85 26.12
N THR A 372 17.07 47.85 25.26
CA THR A 372 17.63 48.02 23.91
C THR A 372 16.64 48.72 23.00
N ARG A 373 17.00 49.92 22.55
CA ARG A 373 16.16 50.75 21.68
C ARG A 373 16.35 50.35 20.22
N GLN A 374 15.25 50.02 19.57
CA GLN A 374 15.21 49.41 18.25
C GLN A 374 15.34 50.44 17.13
N ALA A 375 15.63 49.99 15.90
CA ALA A 375 15.87 50.87 14.75
C ALA A 375 14.64 51.67 14.30
N ASP A 376 13.43 51.21 14.63
CA ASP A 376 12.16 51.92 14.45
C ASP A 376 11.87 52.93 15.59
N GLY A 377 12.69 52.96 16.64
CA GLY A 377 12.58 53.85 17.79
C GLY A 377 11.81 53.28 18.99
N GLU A 378 11.20 52.11 18.85
CA GLU A 378 10.49 51.40 19.93
C GLU A 378 11.44 50.55 20.79
N GLN A 379 10.88 49.82 21.75
CA GLN A 379 11.57 48.91 22.66
C GLN A 379 10.74 47.65 22.86
N LEU A 380 11.42 46.52 23.12
CA LEU A 380 10.77 45.27 23.49
C LEU A 380 10.09 45.44 24.87
N ARG A 381 8.75 45.45 24.88
CA ARG A 381 7.92 45.58 26.09
C ARG A 381 6.84 44.51 26.23
N ASP A 382 6.64 43.73 25.17
CA ASP A 382 5.70 42.63 25.10
C ASP A 382 6.50 41.36 24.77
N LEU A 383 6.20 40.26 25.46
CA LEU A 383 6.94 39.00 25.35
C LEU A 383 6.63 38.28 24.04
N ASP A 384 5.42 38.44 23.51
CA ASP A 384 4.93 37.70 22.34
C ASP A 384 5.09 38.49 21.02
N LEU A 385 5.67 39.70 21.06
CA LEU A 385 5.83 40.57 19.89
C LEU A 385 7.27 41.03 19.68
N ILE A 386 8.00 40.29 18.83
CA ILE A 386 9.23 40.75 18.17
C ILE A 386 8.98 41.05 16.68
N ARG A 387 9.80 41.92 16.09
CA ARG A 387 9.70 42.32 14.68
C ARG A 387 10.99 42.00 13.92
N PRO A 388 10.92 41.59 12.65
CA PRO A 388 12.12 41.40 11.83
C PRO A 388 12.98 42.66 11.78
N GLY A 389 14.29 42.51 11.97
CA GLY A 389 15.25 43.61 12.08
C GLY A 389 15.40 44.21 13.49
N TRP A 390 14.66 43.73 14.50
CA TRP A 390 14.95 44.06 15.90
C TRP A 390 16.21 43.33 16.39
N ILE A 391 17.00 44.01 17.23
CA ILE A 391 18.24 43.51 17.82
C ILE A 391 17.96 43.14 19.28
N LEU A 392 18.22 41.88 19.63
CA LEU A 392 18.04 41.31 20.96
C LEU A 392 19.41 41.03 21.60
N THR A 393 19.52 41.28 22.89
CA THR A 393 20.71 40.98 23.69
C THR A 393 20.57 39.58 24.29
N ILE A 394 21.50 38.68 23.96
CA ILE A 394 21.59 37.34 24.51
C ILE A 394 22.49 37.40 25.76
N PRO A 395 21.99 37.06 26.96
CA PRO A 395 22.81 37.02 28.16
C PRO A 395 23.84 35.86 28.09
N PRO A 396 25.04 36.02 28.67
CA PRO A 396 26.03 34.95 28.72
C PRO A 396 25.50 33.75 29.52
N ALA A 397 25.71 32.54 29.01
CA ALA A 397 25.29 31.31 29.68
C ALA A 397 26.34 30.85 30.71
N ASP A 398 26.05 31.02 32.00
CA ASP A 398 26.82 30.41 33.08
C ASP A 398 26.54 28.89 33.14
N GLU A 399 27.61 28.09 33.21
CA GLU A 399 27.51 26.65 33.47
C GLU A 399 27.48 26.34 34.99
N GLN A 400 26.83 25.22 35.34
CA GLN A 400 26.82 24.54 36.65
C GLN A 400 25.91 25.11 37.77
N ALA A 401 24.71 24.53 37.89
CA ALA A 401 24.12 24.22 39.20
C ALA A 401 23.18 22.99 39.12
N THR A 402 23.21 22.13 40.13
CA THR A 402 22.27 21.00 40.31
C THR A 402 22.21 20.63 41.79
N PRO A 403 21.15 19.95 42.26
CA PRO A 403 19.81 20.49 42.49
C PRO A 403 19.54 20.73 43.99
N GLN A 404 18.59 21.59 44.34
CA GLN A 404 18.07 21.64 45.72
C GLN A 404 16.59 22.04 45.81
N ALA A 405 15.82 21.21 46.52
CA ALA A 405 14.49 21.47 47.05
C ALA A 405 14.52 21.22 48.58
N PRO A 406 13.47 21.52 49.38
CA PRO A 406 12.17 22.13 49.05
C PRO A 406 11.86 23.38 49.89
N ALA A 407 10.66 23.99 49.74
CA ALA A 407 9.71 24.33 50.83
C ALA A 407 8.66 25.41 50.45
N GLU A 408 7.38 25.07 50.60
CA GLU A 408 6.27 25.97 50.95
C GLU A 408 6.40 26.44 52.45
N PRO A 409 5.59 27.39 53.01
CA PRO A 409 4.28 27.90 52.55
C PRO A 409 4.02 29.43 52.74
N ALA A 410 2.74 29.80 52.67
CA ALA A 410 2.05 31.00 53.23
C ALA A 410 1.99 32.27 52.36
N HIS A 411 0.81 32.66 51.83
CA HIS A 411 -0.28 33.46 52.47
C HIS A 411 0.06 34.96 52.60
N SER A 412 -0.79 35.96 52.32
CA SER A 412 -2.27 36.05 52.30
C SER A 412 -2.78 37.36 51.66
N SER A 413 -4.11 37.55 51.62
CA SER A 413 -4.86 38.83 51.55
C SER A 413 -4.86 39.57 50.20
N GLU A 414 -5.97 39.82 49.49
CA GLU A 414 -7.33 40.35 49.80
C GLU A 414 -7.51 41.89 49.64
N ARG A 415 -8.49 42.25 48.78
CA ARG A 415 -9.45 43.38 48.89
C ARG A 415 -8.91 44.81 49.15
N HIS A 416 -9.17 45.73 48.20
CA HIS A 416 -10.22 46.77 48.36
C HIS A 416 -10.44 47.64 47.09
N VAL A 417 -11.62 48.27 47.01
CA VAL A 417 -12.01 49.30 46.02
C VAL A 417 -12.31 50.60 46.77
N PRO A 418 -11.95 51.78 46.21
CA PRO A 418 -12.92 52.90 46.22
C PRO A 418 -12.86 53.85 45.00
N LEU A 419 -13.97 53.89 44.24
CA LEU A 419 -14.77 55.08 43.90
C LEU A 419 -14.08 56.45 43.62
N ARG A 420 -14.34 57.07 42.44
CA ARG A 420 -15.07 58.39 42.31
C ARG A 420 -15.13 59.05 40.90
N SER A 421 -16.34 59.54 40.59
CA SER A 421 -16.70 60.83 39.92
C SER A 421 -16.38 61.13 38.44
N ALA A 422 -17.41 61.64 37.75
CA ALA A 422 -17.32 62.48 36.54
C ALA A 422 -17.21 63.99 36.88
N PRO A 423 -17.16 64.90 35.88
CA PRO A 423 -18.35 65.74 35.64
C PRO A 423 -18.66 66.05 34.14
N GLU A 424 -19.72 66.83 33.90
CA GLU A 424 -20.39 67.08 32.60
C GLU A 424 -20.01 68.41 31.90
N HIS A 425 -20.36 68.54 30.61
CA HIS A 425 -20.96 69.71 29.87
C HIS A 425 -20.43 69.77 28.42
N GLY A 426 -21.21 70.06 27.36
CA GLY A 426 -22.67 70.23 27.24
C GLY A 426 -23.10 70.88 25.89
N ILE A 427 -24.42 71.15 25.74
CA ILE A 427 -25.13 71.94 24.68
C ILE A 427 -25.80 71.13 23.53
N HIS A 428 -26.97 71.63 23.06
CA HIS A 428 -27.93 70.99 22.13
C HIS A 428 -28.54 72.05 21.14
N PRO A 429 -29.63 71.82 20.36
CA PRO A 429 -29.74 72.06 18.90
C PRO A 429 -30.34 73.45 18.50
N PRO A 430 -30.56 73.74 17.18
CA PRO A 430 -31.90 73.47 16.57
C PRO A 430 -31.91 73.11 15.03
N PRO A 431 -33.06 72.69 14.45
CA PRO A 431 -33.28 72.38 13.02
C PRO A 431 -34.07 73.54 12.29
N PRO A 432 -34.68 73.43 11.07
CA PRO A 432 -35.84 72.54 10.75
C PRO A 432 -36.07 72.10 9.26
N ALA A 433 -37.15 71.30 9.07
CA ALA A 433 -38.13 71.31 7.96
C ALA A 433 -37.81 70.74 6.54
N SER A 434 -38.78 70.33 5.69
CA SER A 434 -40.12 69.67 5.86
C SER A 434 -40.82 69.47 4.48
N ALA A 435 -41.28 68.25 4.18
CA ALA A 435 -42.40 67.88 3.26
C ALA A 435 -42.51 66.34 3.29
N GLU A 436 -43.59 65.62 3.61
CA GLU A 436 -45.05 65.77 3.49
C GLU A 436 -45.64 65.58 2.07
N GLY A 437 -46.68 64.73 1.99
CA GLY A 437 -47.27 64.17 0.77
C GLY A 437 -47.44 62.65 0.88
N SER A 438 -48.39 62.15 1.69
CA SER A 438 -49.78 61.81 1.28
C SER A 438 -49.82 60.69 0.22
N ALA A 439 -50.28 59.46 0.48
CA ALA A 439 -51.54 58.96 1.07
C ALA A 439 -52.65 58.73 0.01
N ASP A 440 -53.40 57.64 0.23
CA ASP A 440 -54.51 57.08 -0.58
C ASP A 440 -54.14 56.64 -2.02
N ALA A 441 -54.43 55.42 -2.50
CA ALA A 441 -55.62 54.55 -2.42
C ALA A 441 -56.69 54.86 -3.50
N VAL A 442 -57.58 53.88 -3.74
CA VAL A 442 -58.38 53.68 -4.98
C VAL A 442 -57.51 53.21 -6.17
N GLY A 443 -57.86 52.19 -6.95
CA GLY A 443 -58.99 51.25 -6.84
C GLY A 443 -59.69 51.00 -8.19
N SER A 444 -60.09 49.74 -8.43
CA SER A 444 -60.87 49.29 -9.61
C SER A 444 -60.11 49.37 -10.96
N THR A 445 -60.44 48.61 -12.01
CA THR A 445 -61.56 47.66 -12.24
C THR A 445 -61.17 46.57 -13.25
N THR A 446 -61.61 45.32 -12.99
CA THR A 446 -62.30 44.37 -13.91
C THR A 446 -62.00 44.46 -15.42
N THR A 447 -61.64 43.36 -16.11
CA THR A 447 -62.59 42.34 -16.66
C THR A 447 -61.79 41.10 -17.11
N ALA A 448 -62.05 39.82 -16.79
CA ALA A 448 -63.22 39.02 -16.35
C ALA A 448 -64.02 38.28 -17.46
N ALA A 449 -63.67 37.01 -17.70
CA ALA A 449 -64.46 35.91 -18.30
C ALA A 449 -63.57 34.65 -18.29
N GLU A 450 -63.71 33.59 -17.49
CA GLU A 450 -64.80 32.94 -16.72
C GLU A 450 -65.63 31.89 -17.50
N GLY A 451 -65.69 30.67 -16.94
CA GLY A 451 -66.57 29.55 -17.31
C GLY A 451 -65.91 28.40 -18.09
N ALA A 452 -66.11 27.12 -17.76
CA ALA A 452 -66.71 26.52 -16.56
C ALA A 452 -66.33 25.02 -16.41
N THR A 453 -66.26 24.52 -15.17
CA THR A 453 -66.35 23.07 -14.81
C THR A 453 -67.83 22.63 -14.77
N PRO A 454 -68.17 21.35 -15.01
CA PRO A 454 -68.05 20.23 -14.03
C PRO A 454 -67.66 18.87 -14.71
N THR A 455 -67.72 17.64 -14.17
CA THR A 455 -68.45 17.03 -13.02
C THR A 455 -67.78 15.70 -12.58
N THR A 456 -68.06 15.21 -11.36
CA THR A 456 -67.69 13.86 -10.86
C THR A 456 -68.96 13.08 -10.49
N PRO A 457 -69.13 11.80 -10.92
CA PRO A 457 -69.06 10.64 -10.00
C PRO A 457 -68.44 9.39 -10.72
N LEU A 458 -68.29 8.15 -10.18
CA LEU A 458 -68.81 7.43 -9.00
C LEU A 458 -67.82 6.27 -8.63
N ALA A 459 -67.90 5.69 -7.43
CA ALA A 459 -67.17 4.45 -7.03
C ALA A 459 -68.12 3.23 -6.88
N PRO A 460 -67.61 1.97 -6.82
CA PRO A 460 -67.36 1.32 -5.51
C PRO A 460 -66.21 0.27 -5.45
N ARG A 461 -66.00 -0.32 -4.26
CA ARG A 461 -65.00 -1.36 -3.88
C ARG A 461 -65.62 -2.79 -3.92
N PRO A 462 -64.85 -3.91 -4.05
CA PRO A 462 -64.24 -4.68 -2.91
C PRO A 462 -62.72 -4.91 -3.09
N ALA A 463 -61.88 -5.17 -2.06
CA ALA A 463 -61.64 -6.45 -1.32
C ALA A 463 -61.26 -7.64 -2.25
N GLU A 464 -60.26 -8.49 -1.99
CA GLU A 464 -59.49 -8.78 -0.74
C GLU A 464 -58.08 -9.38 -1.06
N SER A 465 -57.34 -9.87 -0.06
CA SER A 465 -55.95 -10.38 -0.17
C SER A 465 -55.80 -11.72 -0.94
N PRO A 466 -54.55 -12.13 -1.26
CA PRO A 466 -54.18 -13.54 -1.05
C PRO A 466 -52.79 -13.79 -0.42
N THR A 467 -52.69 -14.86 0.37
CA THR A 467 -51.46 -15.43 0.95
C THR A 467 -50.89 -16.54 0.06
N ALA A 468 -49.60 -16.86 0.18
CA ALA A 468 -48.96 -17.94 -0.56
C ALA A 468 -49.42 -19.36 -0.14
N THR A 469 -49.44 -20.32 -1.09
CA THR A 469 -49.25 -21.78 -0.85
C THR A 469 -48.98 -22.54 -2.16
N SER A 470 -48.11 -23.54 -2.07
CA SER A 470 -47.51 -24.41 -3.11
C SER A 470 -48.46 -25.30 -3.93
N ARG A 471 -48.01 -25.76 -5.12
CA ARG A 471 -48.20 -27.17 -5.53
C ARG A 471 -47.28 -27.73 -6.64
N SER A 472 -46.92 -29.02 -6.44
CA SER A 472 -46.65 -30.11 -7.42
C SER A 472 -45.52 -30.02 -8.46
N VAL A 473 -44.54 -30.90 -8.25
CA VAL A 473 -43.63 -31.51 -9.24
C VAL A 473 -44.35 -32.57 -10.09
N PRO A 474 -43.99 -32.74 -11.38
CA PRO A 474 -44.16 -33.99 -12.13
C PRO A 474 -42.83 -34.77 -12.26
N THR A 475 -42.87 -36.09 -12.02
CA THR A 475 -41.68 -36.97 -12.08
C THR A 475 -41.36 -37.42 -13.51
N ALA A 476 -40.07 -37.47 -13.87
CA ALA A 476 -39.58 -38.21 -15.04
C ALA A 476 -38.28 -38.99 -14.71
N THR A 477 -38.19 -40.21 -15.20
CA THR A 477 -37.13 -41.21 -14.92
C THR A 477 -35.88 -40.97 -15.78
N PRO A 478 -34.64 -41.21 -15.30
CA PRO A 478 -33.43 -40.74 -15.97
C PRO A 478 -33.08 -41.46 -17.28
N GLY A 479 -32.55 -40.69 -18.23
CA GLY A 479 -31.92 -41.17 -19.47
C GLY A 479 -30.51 -40.59 -19.60
N SER A 480 -29.55 -41.44 -19.93
CA SER A 480 -28.12 -41.09 -20.00
C SER A 480 -27.84 -39.90 -20.93
N SER A 481 -27.01 -38.96 -20.47
CA SER A 481 -26.41 -37.89 -21.26
C SER A 481 -25.01 -37.63 -20.71
N LEU A 482 -24.01 -37.51 -21.58
CA LEU A 482 -22.60 -37.51 -21.18
C LEU A 482 -22.25 -36.29 -20.33
N GLU A 483 -21.49 -36.52 -19.26
CA GLU A 483 -20.72 -35.47 -18.60
C GLU A 483 -19.67 -34.93 -19.60
N ALA A 484 -19.76 -33.64 -19.92
CA ALA A 484 -18.69 -32.94 -20.58
C ALA A 484 -17.66 -32.53 -19.51
N PRO A 485 -16.39 -32.97 -19.59
CA PRO A 485 -15.41 -32.67 -18.55
C PRO A 485 -15.12 -31.17 -18.50
N THR A 486 -15.34 -30.57 -17.33
CA THR A 486 -14.78 -29.26 -16.99
C THR A 486 -13.28 -29.39 -16.84
N THR A 487 -12.55 -29.22 -17.95
CA THR A 487 -11.10 -29.03 -17.94
C THR A 487 -10.78 -27.68 -17.30
N VAL A 488 -10.68 -27.66 -15.97
CA VAL A 488 -9.93 -26.62 -15.27
C VAL A 488 -8.47 -26.78 -15.70
N ASP A 489 -7.90 -25.76 -16.32
CA ASP A 489 -6.56 -25.81 -16.90
C ASP A 489 -5.51 -25.53 -15.81
N GLU A 490 -5.38 -26.46 -14.85
CA GLU A 490 -4.40 -26.42 -13.74
C GLU A 490 -2.96 -26.62 -14.25
N GLN A 491 -2.50 -25.70 -15.10
CA GLN A 491 -1.11 -25.53 -15.49
C GLN A 491 -0.48 -24.54 -14.51
N GLY A 492 0.29 -25.06 -13.55
CA GLY A 492 0.74 -24.33 -12.36
C GLY A 492 1.13 -22.87 -12.62
N GLU A 493 0.37 -21.96 -12.04
CA GLU A 493 0.65 -20.53 -12.10
C GLU A 493 2.00 -20.24 -11.42
N VAL A 494 2.83 -19.46 -12.12
CA VAL A 494 3.91 -18.73 -11.46
C VAL A 494 3.24 -17.57 -10.73
N PRO A 495 3.53 -17.33 -9.43
CA PRO A 495 3.03 -16.13 -8.75
C PRO A 495 3.47 -14.87 -9.52
N ALA A 496 2.57 -13.91 -9.68
CA ALA A 496 2.90 -12.67 -10.37
C ALA A 496 4.02 -11.92 -9.62
N SER A 497 4.92 -11.27 -10.36
CA SER A 497 6.21 -10.76 -9.86
C SER A 497 6.13 -9.62 -8.82
N TRP A 498 4.92 -9.20 -8.47
CA TRP A 498 4.61 -8.15 -7.49
C TRP A 498 3.93 -8.68 -6.21
N VAL A 499 3.63 -9.98 -6.12
CA VAL A 499 2.87 -10.57 -5.00
C VAL A 499 3.79 -10.77 -3.78
N LEU A 500 3.46 -10.12 -2.66
CA LEU A 500 4.15 -10.32 -1.38
C LEU A 500 3.81 -11.70 -0.80
N THR A 501 4.84 -12.52 -0.56
CA THR A 501 4.67 -13.91 -0.09
C THR A 501 4.02 -14.00 1.30
N GLY A 502 4.41 -13.14 2.23
CA GLY A 502 3.87 -13.11 3.60
C GLY A 502 2.38 -12.74 3.68
N LEU A 503 1.80 -12.23 2.60
CA LEU A 503 0.38 -11.89 2.45
C LEU A 503 -0.41 -12.96 1.66
N THR A 504 0.16 -14.14 1.41
CA THR A 504 -0.48 -15.24 0.64
C THR A 504 -0.64 -16.53 1.44
N GLY A 505 -1.51 -17.42 0.95
CA GLY A 505 -1.82 -18.68 1.64
C GLY A 505 -2.52 -18.39 2.98
N ALA A 506 -1.92 -18.82 4.09
CA ALA A 506 -2.36 -18.42 5.42
C ALA A 506 -2.28 -16.89 5.65
N GLY A 507 -1.29 -16.23 5.04
CA GLY A 507 -1.13 -14.77 5.11
C GLY A 507 -2.23 -13.95 4.44
N ALA A 508 -3.14 -14.61 3.71
CA ALA A 508 -4.29 -13.97 3.10
C ALA A 508 -5.25 -13.34 4.12
N LEU A 509 -5.29 -13.83 5.37
CA LEU A 509 -6.15 -13.26 6.41
C LEU A 509 -5.67 -11.85 6.81
N LEU A 510 -4.36 -11.67 7.04
CA LEU A 510 -3.76 -10.35 7.21
C LEU A 510 -4.05 -9.45 6.01
N ALA A 511 -3.92 -9.94 4.77
CA ALA A 511 -4.26 -9.16 3.58
C ALA A 511 -5.72 -8.68 3.57
N GLY A 512 -6.65 -9.50 4.10
CA GLY A 512 -8.05 -9.15 4.29
C GLY A 512 -8.27 -8.07 5.35
N SER A 513 -7.71 -8.26 6.55
CA SER A 513 -7.75 -7.27 7.65
C SER A 513 -7.10 -5.93 7.26
N MET A 514 -6.02 -5.98 6.47
CA MET A 514 -5.40 -4.80 5.85
C MET A 514 -6.32 -4.13 4.83
N LEU A 515 -6.99 -4.88 3.96
CA LEU A 515 -7.92 -4.30 2.96
C LEU A 515 -9.11 -3.62 3.63
N LEU A 516 -9.69 -4.23 4.68
CA LEU A 516 -10.76 -3.63 5.47
C LEU A 516 -10.30 -2.33 6.15
N SER A 517 -9.08 -2.31 6.68
CA SER A 517 -8.50 -1.11 7.31
C SER A 517 -8.19 -0.01 6.27
N LEU A 518 -7.60 -0.36 5.13
CA LEU A 518 -7.32 0.55 4.02
C LEU A 518 -8.60 1.12 3.40
N ARG A 519 -9.68 0.34 3.30
CA ARG A 519 -11.02 0.81 2.87
C ARG A 519 -11.56 1.85 3.85
N ARG A 520 -11.61 1.54 5.16
CA ARG A 520 -12.08 2.46 6.21
C ARG A 520 -11.27 3.76 6.26
N ARG A 521 -9.94 3.67 6.12
CA ARG A 521 -9.03 4.82 6.07
C ARG A 521 -9.25 5.68 4.83
N ARG A 522 -9.29 5.11 3.62
CA ARG A 522 -9.61 5.85 2.37
C ARG A 522 -10.98 6.51 2.39
N THR A 523 -11.98 5.86 2.99
CA THR A 523 -13.30 6.45 3.22
C THR A 523 -13.22 7.73 4.07
N ALA A 524 -12.35 7.79 5.08
CA ALA A 524 -12.09 9.04 5.82
C ALA A 524 -11.42 10.11 4.93
N GLN A 525 -10.40 9.74 4.14
CA GLN A 525 -9.71 10.66 3.22
C GLN A 525 -10.68 11.29 2.20
N PHE A 526 -11.56 10.48 1.58
CA PHE A 526 -12.56 10.98 0.63
C PHE A 526 -13.61 11.90 1.29
N ARG A 527 -13.91 11.75 2.58
CA ARG A 527 -14.79 12.67 3.32
C ARG A 527 -14.11 13.99 3.69
N ALA A 528 -12.79 13.98 3.91
CA ALA A 528 -11.99 15.18 4.16
C ALA A 528 -11.74 16.00 2.88
N ARG A 529 -11.74 15.34 1.72
CA ARG A 529 -11.53 15.92 0.37
C ARG A 529 -12.37 17.17 0.12
N ARG A 530 -11.71 18.25 -0.29
CA ARG A 530 -12.34 19.48 -0.81
C ARG A 530 -12.65 19.35 -2.31
N PRO A 531 -13.69 20.03 -2.83
CA PRO A 531 -13.99 20.04 -4.27
C PRO A 531 -12.80 20.47 -5.13
N GLY A 532 -12.68 19.90 -6.34
CA GLY A 532 -11.57 20.14 -7.26
C GLY A 532 -10.24 19.47 -6.86
N ARG A 533 -10.22 18.68 -5.79
CA ARG A 533 -9.03 17.97 -5.26
C ARG A 533 -9.27 16.46 -5.17
N THR A 534 -8.22 15.70 -4.87
CA THR A 534 -8.25 14.23 -4.73
C THR A 534 -7.42 13.79 -3.53
N ILE A 535 -7.57 12.54 -3.08
CA ILE A 535 -6.76 11.98 -2.00
C ILE A 535 -5.32 11.69 -2.45
N ALA A 536 -4.36 11.65 -1.53
CA ALA A 536 -2.98 11.30 -1.84
C ALA A 536 -2.87 9.83 -2.35
N THR A 537 -2.17 9.63 -3.46
CA THR A 537 -1.83 8.29 -3.95
C THR A 537 -0.59 7.75 -3.21
N PRO A 538 -0.56 6.47 -2.80
CA PRO A 538 0.63 5.88 -2.20
C PRO A 538 1.87 5.95 -3.09
N GLU A 539 3.06 6.00 -2.50
CA GLU A 539 4.30 6.02 -3.28
C GLU A 539 4.40 4.83 -4.24
N PRO A 540 4.92 5.00 -5.48
CA PRO A 540 5.02 3.90 -6.45
C PRO A 540 5.79 2.67 -5.96
N ALA A 541 6.67 2.82 -4.97
CA ALA A 541 7.36 1.71 -4.30
C ALA A 541 6.41 0.79 -3.52
N LEU A 542 5.27 1.31 -3.03
CA LEU A 542 4.25 0.57 -2.28
C LEU A 542 3.23 -0.14 -3.19
N ALA A 543 3.25 0.12 -4.50
CA ALA A 543 2.32 -0.49 -5.45
C ALA A 543 2.26 -2.05 -5.38
N PRO A 544 3.36 -2.80 -5.18
CA PRO A 544 3.29 -4.26 -4.96
C PRO A 544 2.50 -4.64 -3.68
N VAL A 545 2.65 -3.85 -2.62
CA VAL A 545 1.95 -4.04 -1.34
C VAL A 545 0.45 -3.81 -1.53
N GLU A 546 0.06 -2.63 -2.07
CA GLU A 546 -1.36 -2.32 -2.29
C GLU A 546 -2.01 -3.33 -3.26
N LYS A 547 -1.32 -3.73 -4.34
CA LYS A 547 -1.83 -4.77 -5.25
C LYS A 547 -2.07 -6.10 -4.53
N THR A 548 -1.17 -6.51 -3.64
CA THR A 548 -1.32 -7.77 -2.89
C THR A 548 -2.49 -7.67 -1.91
N VAL A 549 -2.63 -6.54 -1.21
CA VAL A 549 -3.77 -6.25 -0.33
C VAL A 549 -5.09 -6.21 -1.10
N ILE A 550 -5.15 -5.63 -2.30
CA ILE A 550 -6.36 -5.61 -3.14
C ILE A 550 -6.69 -7.01 -3.71
N ALA A 551 -5.71 -7.67 -4.32
CA ALA A 551 -5.95 -8.90 -5.08
C ALA A 551 -6.13 -10.13 -4.18
N VAL A 552 -5.39 -10.24 -3.07
CA VAL A 552 -5.51 -11.35 -2.11
C VAL A 552 -6.52 -11.01 -1.03
N GLY A 553 -6.46 -9.79 -0.48
CA GLY A 553 -7.42 -9.31 0.51
C GLY A 553 -8.86 -9.24 -0.02
N GLY A 554 -9.06 -9.05 -1.33
CA GLY A 554 -10.38 -9.01 -1.96
C GLY A 554 -11.16 -10.33 -1.86
N ASP A 555 -10.48 -11.48 -1.90
CA ASP A 555 -11.11 -12.79 -1.71
C ASP A 555 -11.19 -13.20 -0.21
N SER A 556 -10.33 -12.66 0.66
CA SER A 556 -10.26 -13.04 2.09
C SER A 556 -10.99 -12.13 3.06
N ALA A 557 -11.13 -10.82 2.79
CA ALA A 557 -11.82 -9.86 3.66
C ALA A 557 -13.25 -10.29 4.06
N PRO A 558 -14.09 -10.86 3.15
CA PRO A 558 -15.40 -11.39 3.55
C PRO A 558 -15.33 -12.57 4.54
N THR A 559 -14.20 -13.28 4.61
CA THR A 559 -13.96 -14.32 5.62
C THR A 559 -13.56 -13.72 6.96
N VAL A 560 -12.81 -12.61 6.97
CA VAL A 560 -12.46 -11.84 8.17
C VAL A 560 -13.72 -11.22 8.79
N ASP A 561 -14.53 -10.51 8.00
CA ASP A 561 -15.80 -9.91 8.46
C ASP A 561 -16.75 -10.97 9.03
N TYR A 562 -16.91 -12.08 8.31
CA TYR A 562 -17.78 -13.19 8.75
C TYR A 562 -17.26 -13.82 10.05
N LEU A 563 -15.94 -13.98 10.22
CA LEU A 563 -15.36 -14.56 11.44
C LEU A 563 -15.59 -13.63 12.65
N ASP A 564 -15.33 -12.32 12.52
CA ASP A 564 -15.53 -11.36 13.60
C ASP A 564 -16.98 -11.35 14.09
N GLU A 565 -17.93 -11.14 13.17
CA GLU A 565 -19.35 -11.06 13.47
C GLU A 565 -19.91 -12.42 13.95
N MET A 566 -19.39 -13.55 13.46
CA MET A 566 -19.72 -14.88 13.99
C MET A 566 -19.23 -15.07 15.43
N LEU A 567 -18.02 -14.61 15.78
CA LEU A 567 -17.48 -14.69 17.14
C LEU A 567 -18.26 -13.78 18.11
N ARG A 568 -18.55 -12.54 17.71
CA ARG A 568 -19.39 -11.61 18.50
C ARG A 568 -20.80 -12.18 18.75
N ARG A 569 -21.45 -12.73 17.72
CA ARG A 569 -22.77 -13.38 17.83
C ARG A 569 -22.75 -14.64 18.69
N LEU A 570 -21.69 -15.44 18.60
CA LEU A 570 -21.48 -16.60 19.46
C LEU A 570 -21.40 -16.19 20.94
N ALA A 571 -20.64 -15.14 21.24
CA ALA A 571 -20.52 -14.59 22.60
C ALA A 571 -21.87 -14.04 23.09
N ALA A 572 -22.51 -13.18 22.30
CA ALA A 572 -23.85 -12.65 22.57
C ALA A 572 -24.91 -13.75 22.75
N ALA A 573 -24.76 -14.92 22.12
CA ALA A 573 -25.67 -16.05 22.31
C ALA A 573 -25.56 -16.67 23.71
N HIS A 574 -24.34 -16.85 24.22
CA HIS A 574 -24.09 -17.46 25.54
C HIS A 574 -24.50 -16.53 26.68
N THR A 575 -24.13 -15.24 26.62
CA THR A 575 -24.41 -14.25 27.66
C THR A 575 -25.91 -14.07 27.91
N ARG A 576 -26.73 -14.03 26.84
CA ARG A 576 -28.20 -13.97 26.95
C ARG A 576 -28.82 -15.20 27.63
N THR A 577 -28.14 -16.35 27.60
CA THR A 577 -28.56 -17.56 28.31
C THR A 577 -28.00 -17.67 29.73
N GLY A 578 -27.18 -16.71 30.18
CA GLY A 578 -26.47 -16.78 31.45
C GLY A 578 -25.42 -17.90 31.50
N GLY A 579 -24.86 -18.26 30.34
CA GLY A 579 -23.79 -19.25 30.22
C GLY A 579 -22.45 -18.59 29.93
N ALA A 580 -21.38 -19.21 30.43
CA ALA A 580 -20.01 -18.80 30.12
C ALA A 580 -19.72 -18.91 28.62
N VAL A 581 -18.84 -18.04 28.13
CA VAL A 581 -18.32 -18.05 26.77
C VAL A 581 -17.35 -19.24 26.61
N PRO A 582 -17.40 -20.02 25.51
CA PRO A 582 -16.50 -21.15 25.32
C PRO A 582 -15.02 -20.75 25.34
N GLN A 583 -14.19 -21.40 26.15
CA GLN A 583 -12.75 -21.12 26.18
C GLN A 583 -12.08 -21.60 24.87
N LEU A 584 -11.88 -20.68 23.93
CA LEU A 584 -11.31 -20.97 22.61
C LEU A 584 -9.79 -21.15 22.68
N ALA A 585 -9.30 -22.27 22.18
CA ALA A 585 -7.87 -22.53 21.95
C ALA A 585 -7.44 -22.10 20.54
N ALA A 586 -8.17 -22.54 19.52
CA ALA A 586 -7.79 -22.35 18.11
C ALA A 586 -8.99 -22.39 17.15
N VAL A 587 -8.80 -21.85 15.94
CA VAL A 587 -9.75 -21.91 14.82
C VAL A 587 -9.07 -22.49 13.59
N GLU A 588 -9.66 -23.53 13.01
CA GLU A 588 -9.32 -24.07 11.70
C GLU A 588 -10.32 -23.54 10.66
N LEU A 589 -9.82 -22.91 9.60
CA LEU A 589 -10.63 -22.35 8.51
C LEU A 589 -10.44 -23.16 7.22
N THR A 590 -11.41 -24.00 6.88
CA THR A 590 -11.43 -24.68 5.57
C THR A 590 -12.28 -23.93 4.56
N LYS A 591 -12.09 -24.24 3.28
CA LYS A 591 -12.90 -23.70 2.16
C LYS A 591 -14.42 -23.90 2.28
N SER A 592 -14.90 -24.73 3.22
CA SER A 592 -16.34 -24.95 3.46
C SER A 592 -16.78 -24.93 4.93
N THR A 593 -15.85 -24.90 5.90
CA THR A 593 -16.17 -24.96 7.33
C THR A 593 -15.22 -24.15 8.20
N ILE A 594 -15.77 -23.43 9.17
CA ILE A 594 -15.06 -22.96 10.36
C ILE A 594 -15.13 -24.07 11.41
N ARG A 595 -14.02 -24.39 12.07
CA ARG A 595 -13.98 -25.27 13.24
C ARG A 595 -13.33 -24.56 14.42
N LEU A 596 -14.04 -24.50 15.55
CA LEU A 596 -13.52 -24.07 16.83
C LEU A 596 -12.93 -25.27 17.58
N HIS A 597 -11.76 -25.09 18.16
CA HIS A 597 -11.10 -25.99 19.10
C HIS A 597 -11.11 -25.34 20.48
N LEU A 598 -11.67 -26.01 21.49
CA LEU A 598 -11.82 -25.47 22.83
C LEU A 598 -10.78 -26.04 23.80
N ILE A 599 -10.39 -25.25 24.79
CA ILE A 599 -9.51 -25.64 25.91
C ILE A 599 -10.25 -26.62 26.84
N SER A 600 -11.53 -26.35 27.08
CA SER A 600 -12.40 -27.11 27.99
C SER A 600 -13.73 -27.49 27.31
N PRO A 601 -14.35 -28.63 27.65
CA PRO A 601 -15.62 -29.06 27.05
C PRO A 601 -16.77 -28.07 27.32
N ALA A 602 -17.33 -27.48 26.27
CA ALA A 602 -18.47 -26.55 26.38
C ALA A 602 -19.55 -26.83 25.32
N GLY A 603 -20.82 -26.70 25.71
CA GLY A 603 -21.96 -27.02 24.86
C GLY A 603 -22.44 -25.83 24.03
N ILE A 604 -22.10 -25.80 22.74
CA ILE A 604 -22.54 -24.74 21.81
C ILE A 604 -23.87 -25.14 21.15
N ALA A 605 -24.80 -24.18 21.02
CA ALA A 605 -26.12 -24.41 20.42
C ALA A 605 -26.06 -24.59 18.88
N ALA A 606 -27.10 -25.21 18.30
CA ALA A 606 -27.29 -25.23 16.85
C ALA A 606 -27.32 -23.78 16.30
N PRO A 607 -26.72 -23.48 15.12
CA PRO A 607 -26.37 -24.38 14.01
C PRO A 607 -25.07 -25.16 14.15
N TRP A 608 -24.29 -24.97 15.21
CA TRP A 608 -23.00 -25.65 15.39
C TRP A 608 -23.13 -27.17 15.52
N GLN A 609 -22.16 -27.90 14.96
CA GLN A 609 -22.08 -29.35 15.00
C GLN A 609 -20.88 -29.77 15.84
N GLY A 610 -21.14 -30.26 17.06
CA GLY A 610 -20.13 -30.65 18.05
C GLY A 610 -19.70 -32.10 17.96
N THR A 611 -18.45 -32.37 18.32
CA THR A 611 -17.96 -33.72 18.62
C THR A 611 -18.49 -34.22 19.99
N PRO A 612 -18.52 -35.54 20.24
CA PRO A 612 -19.04 -36.10 21.51
C PRO A 612 -18.24 -35.70 22.77
N ASP A 613 -17.01 -35.22 22.61
CA ASP A 613 -16.18 -34.66 23.68
C ASP A 613 -16.49 -33.19 24.00
N GLN A 614 -17.31 -32.51 23.19
CA GLN A 614 -17.62 -31.07 23.26
C GLN A 614 -16.40 -30.14 23.18
N LEU A 615 -15.26 -30.64 22.66
CA LEU A 615 -14.03 -29.86 22.45
C LEU A 615 -13.92 -29.28 21.03
N HIS A 616 -14.67 -29.83 20.06
CA HIS A 616 -14.60 -29.39 18.66
C HIS A 616 -15.98 -29.07 18.11
N TRP A 617 -16.14 -27.89 17.53
CA TRP A 617 -17.42 -27.40 17.02
C TRP A 617 -17.27 -26.88 15.60
N THR A 618 -18.04 -27.42 14.66
CA THR A 618 -17.93 -27.09 13.22
C THR A 618 -19.17 -26.34 12.72
N LEU A 619 -18.95 -25.29 11.91
CA LEU A 619 -19.98 -24.46 11.27
C LEU A 619 -19.67 -24.32 9.76
N PRO A 620 -20.62 -24.55 8.84
CA PRO A 620 -20.40 -24.26 7.42
C PRO A 620 -20.17 -22.76 7.18
N THR A 621 -19.21 -22.39 6.32
CA THR A 621 -18.85 -20.98 6.04
C THR A 621 -19.97 -20.17 5.40
N GLY A 622 -20.92 -20.81 4.73
CA GLY A 622 -22.12 -20.17 4.16
C GLY A 622 -23.33 -20.12 5.10
N THR A 623 -23.16 -20.16 6.42
CA THR A 623 -24.29 -20.17 7.37
C THR A 623 -24.80 -18.74 7.61
N PRO A 624 -26.11 -18.46 7.43
CA PRO A 624 -26.67 -17.15 7.77
C PRO A 624 -26.42 -16.78 9.25
N LEU A 625 -25.78 -15.63 9.48
CA LEU A 625 -25.28 -15.21 10.80
C LEU A 625 -26.39 -15.00 11.83
N ASP A 626 -27.62 -14.68 11.40
CA ASP A 626 -28.83 -14.64 12.23
C ASP A 626 -29.11 -15.94 12.99
N LYS A 627 -28.61 -17.07 12.48
CA LYS A 627 -28.74 -18.39 13.11
C LYS A 627 -27.67 -18.64 14.17
N VAL A 628 -26.49 -18.03 14.04
CA VAL A 628 -25.40 -18.14 15.03
C VAL A 628 -25.77 -17.37 16.29
N GLY A 629 -26.34 -16.18 16.12
CA GLY A 629 -26.85 -15.32 17.17
C GLY A 629 -27.40 -14.01 16.59
N PRO A 630 -28.15 -13.22 17.38
CA PRO A 630 -28.55 -11.88 16.94
C PRO A 630 -27.35 -10.94 16.94
N ALA A 631 -27.35 -9.99 16.01
CA ALA A 631 -26.50 -8.81 16.17
C ALA A 631 -26.88 -8.07 17.45
N VAL A 632 -25.88 -7.72 18.24
CA VAL A 632 -25.99 -6.78 19.37
C VAL A 632 -25.03 -5.65 19.04
N PRO A 633 -25.49 -4.39 18.91
CA PRO A 633 -24.60 -3.26 18.68
C PRO A 633 -23.49 -3.21 19.72
N ASP A 634 -22.30 -2.83 19.27
CA ASP A 634 -21.10 -2.62 20.11
C ASP A 634 -20.66 -3.84 20.95
N GLN A 635 -21.15 -5.05 20.62
CA GLN A 635 -20.76 -6.31 21.27
C GLN A 635 -19.24 -6.51 21.19
N PRO A 636 -18.53 -6.55 22.34
CA PRO A 636 -17.10 -6.79 22.35
C PRO A 636 -16.74 -8.15 21.74
N ALA A 637 -15.64 -8.20 21.01
CA ALA A 637 -15.09 -9.44 20.47
C ALA A 637 -14.60 -10.32 21.64
N PRO A 638 -14.98 -11.61 21.70
CA PRO A 638 -14.66 -12.45 22.85
C PRO A 638 -13.16 -12.79 22.97
N TYR A 639 -12.46 -13.00 21.85
CA TYR A 639 -11.06 -13.47 21.80
C TYR A 639 -10.19 -12.49 20.98
N PRO A 640 -9.81 -11.34 21.55
CA PRO A 640 -9.14 -10.27 20.81
C PRO A 640 -7.68 -10.57 20.42
N LEU A 641 -7.07 -11.62 20.99
CA LEU A 641 -5.72 -12.10 20.67
C LEU A 641 -5.73 -13.40 19.83
N LEU A 642 -6.79 -13.61 19.04
CA LEU A 642 -6.85 -14.67 18.02
C LEU A 642 -6.04 -14.28 16.77
N VAL A 643 -5.02 -15.07 16.42
CA VAL A 643 -4.07 -14.77 15.32
C VAL A 643 -3.66 -16.02 14.55
N THR A 644 -3.42 -15.89 13.26
CA THR A 644 -2.97 -16.95 12.34
C THR A 644 -1.54 -17.36 12.65
N ILE A 645 -1.30 -18.65 12.85
CA ILE A 645 0.04 -19.23 13.09
C ILE A 645 0.58 -20.02 11.88
N GLY A 646 -0.27 -20.35 10.90
CA GLY A 646 0.13 -21.10 9.72
C GLY A 646 -1.06 -21.64 8.92
N ALA A 647 -0.78 -22.50 7.94
CA ALA A 647 -1.77 -23.33 7.25
C ALA A 647 -1.39 -24.81 7.26
N SER A 648 -2.40 -25.66 7.08
CA SER A 648 -2.22 -27.07 6.74
C SER A 648 -1.50 -27.25 5.39
N ASP A 649 -1.02 -28.47 5.10
CA ASP A 649 -0.50 -28.82 3.76
C ASP A 649 -1.57 -28.75 2.64
N THR A 650 -2.86 -28.58 2.98
CA THR A 650 -3.95 -28.30 2.03
C THR A 650 -4.26 -26.81 1.87
N GLY A 651 -3.58 -25.93 2.62
CA GLY A 651 -3.72 -24.47 2.54
C GLY A 651 -4.85 -23.89 3.40
N ASP A 652 -5.40 -24.67 4.34
CA ASP A 652 -6.45 -24.24 5.27
C ASP A 652 -5.80 -23.50 6.47
N PRO A 653 -6.09 -22.22 6.73
CA PRO A 653 -5.46 -21.46 7.81
C PRO A 653 -5.82 -21.96 9.21
N TRP A 654 -4.86 -21.83 10.12
CA TRP A 654 -4.99 -22.13 11.56
C TRP A 654 -4.67 -20.88 12.39
N LEU A 655 -5.63 -20.47 13.20
CA LEU A 655 -5.51 -19.38 14.16
C LEU A 655 -5.40 -19.94 15.58
N LEU A 656 -4.51 -19.37 16.39
CA LEU A 656 -4.32 -19.66 17.80
C LEU A 656 -4.83 -18.47 18.62
N ASN A 657 -5.59 -18.73 19.68
CA ASN A 657 -5.88 -17.69 20.67
C ASN A 657 -4.66 -17.58 21.61
N LEU A 658 -4.00 -16.43 21.64
CA LEU A 658 -2.87 -16.19 22.52
C LEU A 658 -3.28 -15.74 23.93
N GLU A 659 -4.55 -15.38 24.16
CA GLU A 659 -5.01 -14.81 25.42
C GLU A 659 -4.73 -15.73 26.62
N ASP A 660 -4.14 -15.16 27.68
CA ASP A 660 -3.71 -15.85 28.90
C ASP A 660 -2.67 -16.98 28.70
N LEU A 661 -1.89 -16.93 27.61
CA LEU A 661 -0.77 -17.84 27.36
C LEU A 661 0.62 -17.23 27.61
N ASP A 662 1.50 -18.06 28.18
CA ASP A 662 2.96 -17.92 28.07
C ASP A 662 3.44 -18.71 26.83
N VAL A 663 4.08 -18.03 25.89
CA VAL A 663 4.47 -18.58 24.59
C VAL A 663 5.97 -18.37 24.33
N SER A 664 6.65 -19.42 23.88
CA SER A 664 8.04 -19.38 23.44
C SER A 664 8.15 -19.74 21.97
N ILE A 665 8.62 -18.81 21.14
CA ILE A 665 8.90 -19.03 19.71
C ILE A 665 10.38 -19.41 19.57
N THR A 666 10.64 -20.68 19.25
CA THR A 666 11.98 -21.30 19.24
C THR A 666 12.37 -21.78 17.83
N GLY A 667 13.64 -22.09 17.59
CA GLY A 667 14.12 -22.66 16.32
C GLY A 667 14.92 -21.69 15.46
N ASP A 668 14.55 -21.52 14.19
CA ASP A 668 15.25 -20.64 13.26
C ASP A 668 14.96 -19.17 13.57
N ALA A 669 15.99 -18.39 13.86
CA ALA A 669 15.86 -17.03 14.41
C ALA A 669 15.31 -16.00 13.41
N ASP A 670 15.47 -16.22 12.09
CA ASP A 670 14.94 -15.29 11.10
C ASP A 670 13.43 -15.55 10.93
N PHE A 671 13.05 -16.81 10.65
CA PHE A 671 11.64 -17.18 10.55
C PHE A 671 10.85 -16.96 11.86
N SER A 672 11.49 -17.08 13.03
CA SER A 672 10.85 -16.79 14.33
C SER A 672 10.48 -15.31 14.47
N ARG A 673 11.32 -14.39 13.96
CA ARG A 673 11.01 -12.95 13.92
C ARG A 673 10.00 -12.61 12.83
N ASP A 674 10.09 -13.27 11.68
CA ASP A 674 9.12 -13.06 10.60
C ASP A 674 7.71 -13.49 11.04
N LEU A 675 7.58 -14.61 11.77
CA LEU A 675 6.33 -15.00 12.45
C LEU A 675 5.90 -13.95 13.47
N ALA A 676 6.79 -13.49 14.36
CA ALA A 676 6.45 -12.47 15.35
C ALA A 676 5.93 -11.16 14.71
N ARG A 677 6.57 -10.68 13.63
CA ARG A 677 6.08 -9.53 12.84
C ARG A 677 4.70 -9.77 12.26
N TYR A 678 4.44 -10.98 11.74
CA TYR A 678 3.13 -11.33 11.21
C TYR A 678 2.05 -11.27 12.29
N LEU A 679 2.26 -11.88 13.47
CA LEU A 679 1.28 -11.87 14.57
C LEU A 679 0.94 -10.43 15.01
N LEU A 680 1.95 -9.56 15.06
CA LEU A 680 1.80 -8.15 15.44
C LEU A 680 1.06 -7.32 14.36
N ALA A 681 1.38 -7.54 13.09
CA ALA A 681 0.68 -6.94 11.95
C ALA A 681 -0.81 -7.34 11.93
N GLU A 682 -1.11 -8.60 12.25
CA GLU A 682 -2.49 -9.09 12.32
C GLU A 682 -3.25 -8.44 13.49
N ILE A 683 -2.65 -8.35 14.69
CA ILE A 683 -3.26 -7.65 15.84
C ILE A 683 -3.47 -6.15 15.55
N ALA A 684 -2.61 -5.52 14.74
CA ALA A 684 -2.79 -4.13 14.33
C ALA A 684 -4.03 -3.91 13.42
N CYS A 685 -4.36 -4.88 12.58
CA CYS A 685 -5.42 -4.77 11.56
C CYS A 685 -6.72 -5.51 11.88
N ASN A 686 -6.71 -6.50 12.77
CA ASN A 686 -7.86 -7.37 13.00
C ASN A 686 -9.04 -6.61 13.66
N PRO A 687 -10.28 -6.75 13.15
CA PRO A 687 -11.48 -6.15 13.74
C PRO A 687 -11.77 -6.65 15.18
N TRP A 688 -11.48 -7.92 15.48
CA TRP A 688 -11.62 -8.48 16.83
C TRP A 688 -10.56 -7.98 17.81
N SER A 689 -9.41 -7.50 17.35
CA SER A 689 -8.31 -7.00 18.19
C SER A 689 -8.50 -5.54 18.64
N HIS A 690 -9.71 -4.98 18.51
CA HIS A 690 -10.06 -3.68 19.08
C HIS A 690 -9.85 -3.67 20.62
N GLY A 691 -9.26 -2.60 21.14
CA GLY A 691 -8.97 -2.46 22.57
C GLY A 691 -7.74 -3.24 23.08
N VAL A 692 -7.02 -3.97 22.22
CA VAL A 692 -5.74 -4.60 22.58
C VAL A 692 -4.65 -3.54 22.76
N ARG A 693 -3.82 -3.68 23.81
CA ARG A 693 -2.55 -2.94 23.95
C ARG A 693 -1.37 -3.90 23.91
N VAL A 694 -0.46 -3.69 22.95
CA VAL A 694 0.75 -4.50 22.74
C VAL A 694 2.00 -3.69 23.07
N ASP A 695 2.86 -4.25 23.92
CA ASP A 695 4.18 -3.71 24.26
C ASP A 695 5.27 -4.60 23.66
N MET A 696 6.18 -4.01 22.87
CA MET A 696 7.15 -4.71 22.02
C MET A 696 8.59 -4.33 22.37
N ILE A 697 9.45 -5.34 22.63
CA ILE A 697 10.87 -5.14 22.99
C ILE A 697 11.77 -5.88 22.00
N GLY A 698 12.56 -5.14 21.20
CA GLY A 698 13.58 -5.74 20.31
C GLY A 698 13.07 -6.49 19.07
N VAL A 699 11.74 -6.58 18.86
CA VAL A 699 11.11 -7.21 17.69
C VAL A 699 9.85 -6.44 17.28
N GLY A 700 9.54 -6.41 15.98
CA GLY A 700 8.28 -5.85 15.47
C GLY A 700 8.19 -4.33 15.42
N ALA A 701 9.32 -3.61 15.55
CA ALA A 701 9.33 -2.16 15.40
C ALA A 701 8.86 -1.69 14.01
N GLU A 702 9.07 -2.53 12.98
CA GLU A 702 8.70 -2.28 11.59
C GLU A 702 7.17 -2.18 11.37
N VAL A 703 6.36 -2.82 12.23
CA VAL A 703 4.89 -2.83 12.12
C VAL A 703 4.21 -1.77 12.98
N ALA A 704 4.94 -1.04 13.84
CA ALA A 704 4.35 -0.13 14.82
C ALA A 704 3.43 0.95 14.19
N ALA A 705 3.83 1.48 13.02
CA ALA A 705 3.06 2.48 12.29
C ALA A 705 1.79 1.94 11.60
N MET A 706 1.51 0.62 11.64
CA MET A 706 0.22 0.08 11.19
C MET A 706 -0.93 0.55 12.09
N ASN A 707 -0.70 0.62 13.40
CA ASN A 707 -1.68 1.03 14.41
C ASN A 707 -0.98 1.50 15.71
N PRO A 708 -0.56 2.78 15.81
CA PRO A 708 0.25 3.26 16.94
C PRO A 708 -0.50 3.33 18.28
N ASP A 709 -1.84 3.36 18.27
CA ASP A 709 -2.63 3.29 19.50
C ASP A 709 -2.57 1.89 20.15
N ARG A 710 -2.60 0.83 19.32
CA ARG A 710 -2.48 -0.56 19.75
C ARG A 710 -1.03 -0.99 19.99
N LEU A 711 -0.08 -0.56 19.17
CA LEU A 711 1.30 -1.07 19.12
C LEU A 711 2.35 -0.10 19.69
N ARG A 712 3.10 -0.52 20.72
CA ARG A 712 4.10 0.31 21.41
C ARG A 712 5.49 -0.31 21.37
N VAL A 713 6.46 0.41 20.80
CA VAL A 713 7.89 0.00 20.77
C VAL A 713 8.60 0.54 22.01
N HIS A 714 9.27 -0.33 22.75
CA HIS A 714 10.09 0.03 23.92
C HIS A 714 11.58 -0.14 23.62
N ALA A 715 12.31 0.97 23.60
CA ALA A 715 13.78 0.99 23.47
C ALA A 715 14.53 0.83 24.81
N GLY A 716 13.79 0.73 25.92
CA GLY A 716 14.30 0.57 27.28
C GLY A 716 13.19 0.75 28.32
N GLY A 717 13.50 0.47 29.58
CA GLY A 717 12.51 0.39 30.67
C GLY A 717 12.16 -1.06 31.03
N ASP A 718 11.11 -1.25 31.83
CA ASP A 718 10.58 -2.57 32.23
C ASP A 718 9.05 -2.58 32.10
N PRO A 719 8.49 -2.55 30.87
CA PRO A 719 7.04 -2.50 30.65
C PRO A 719 6.32 -3.75 31.18
N ALA A 720 7.05 -4.82 31.51
CA ALA A 720 6.49 -5.97 32.23
C ALA A 720 5.94 -5.60 33.61
N ALA A 721 6.43 -4.54 34.26
CA ALA A 721 5.90 -4.05 35.53
C ALA A 721 4.52 -3.36 35.37
N ASP A 722 4.34 -2.61 34.28
CA ASP A 722 3.04 -1.99 33.95
C ASP A 722 2.02 -3.06 33.51
N VAL A 723 2.45 -4.01 32.67
CA VAL A 723 1.63 -5.17 32.26
C VAL A 723 1.23 -6.04 33.46
N PHE A 724 2.14 -6.29 34.41
CA PHE A 724 1.84 -6.99 35.66
C PHE A 724 0.82 -6.25 36.52
N THR A 725 0.88 -4.92 36.56
CA THR A 725 -0.08 -4.09 37.29
C THR A 725 -1.47 -4.11 36.63
N ASP A 726 -1.54 -3.99 35.30
CA ASP A 726 -2.79 -4.17 34.52
C ASP A 726 -3.41 -5.57 34.72
N ALA A 727 -2.57 -6.61 34.80
CA ALA A 727 -3.01 -8.00 34.98
C ALA A 727 -3.58 -8.25 36.38
N ILE A 728 -2.95 -7.74 37.45
CA ILE A 728 -3.51 -7.79 38.81
C ILE A 728 -4.84 -7.04 38.89
N ALA A 729 -4.90 -5.80 38.36
CA ALA A 729 -6.12 -5.00 38.35
C ALA A 729 -7.25 -5.63 37.51
N THR A 730 -6.94 -6.57 36.62
CA THR A 730 -7.93 -7.36 35.89
C THR A 730 -8.36 -8.59 36.68
N LEU A 731 -7.42 -9.31 37.29
CA LEU A 731 -7.70 -10.46 38.17
C LEU A 731 -8.58 -10.08 39.37
N ASP A 732 -8.31 -8.94 40.03
CA ASP A 732 -9.12 -8.42 41.13
C ASP A 732 -10.57 -8.14 40.68
N ARG A 733 -10.75 -7.51 39.50
CA ARG A 733 -12.08 -7.27 38.92
C ARG A 733 -12.82 -8.57 38.55
N VAL A 734 -12.12 -9.61 38.10
CA VAL A 734 -12.73 -10.94 37.89
C VAL A 734 -13.15 -11.55 39.23
N HIS A 735 -12.34 -11.41 40.27
CA HIS A 735 -12.64 -11.95 41.60
C HIS A 735 -13.89 -11.30 42.22
N ASP A 736 -14.02 -9.97 42.14
CA ASP A 736 -15.17 -9.21 42.66
C ASP A 736 -16.51 -9.58 41.99
N LEU A 737 -16.48 -10.14 40.77
CA LEU A 737 -17.68 -10.61 40.06
C LEU A 737 -18.14 -12.02 40.49
N GLY A 738 -17.28 -12.83 41.11
CA GLY A 738 -17.67 -14.11 41.69
C GLY A 738 -17.56 -15.33 40.78
N ASP A 739 -16.34 -15.60 40.27
CA ASP A 739 -15.90 -16.79 39.54
C ASP A 739 -16.21 -16.88 38.01
N ASP A 740 -16.47 -15.76 37.34
CA ASP A 740 -16.41 -15.69 35.87
C ASP A 740 -14.96 -15.85 35.31
N ASP A 741 -14.84 -15.88 33.98
CA ASP A 741 -13.60 -15.72 33.21
C ASP A 741 -13.61 -14.40 32.41
N VAL A 742 -12.46 -13.95 31.92
CA VAL A 742 -12.33 -12.67 31.20
C VAL A 742 -13.17 -12.63 29.92
N ALA A 743 -13.23 -13.71 29.13
CA ALA A 743 -13.99 -13.71 27.88
C ALA A 743 -15.51 -13.65 28.14
N THR A 744 -15.97 -14.30 29.20
CA THR A 744 -17.35 -14.19 29.71
C THR A 744 -17.65 -12.77 30.21
N ALA A 745 -16.81 -12.21 31.09
CA ALA A 745 -17.01 -10.86 31.64
C ALA A 745 -16.98 -9.77 30.55
N ARG A 746 -16.04 -9.89 29.59
CA ARG A 746 -15.94 -9.05 28.39
C ARG A 746 -17.20 -9.12 27.54
N ALA A 747 -17.67 -10.33 27.23
CA ALA A 747 -18.85 -10.52 26.38
C ALA A 747 -20.15 -10.06 27.04
N ALA A 748 -20.26 -10.23 28.37
CA ALA A 748 -21.40 -9.79 29.16
C ALA A 748 -21.38 -8.29 29.47
N GLN A 749 -20.24 -7.62 29.25
CA GLN A 749 -19.97 -6.24 29.66
C GLN A 749 -20.18 -6.05 31.17
N SER A 750 -19.67 -7.00 31.96
CA SER A 750 -19.78 -7.00 33.42
C SER A 750 -18.96 -5.88 34.05
N GLY A 751 -19.54 -5.13 34.99
CA GLY A 751 -18.89 -4.02 35.69
C GLY A 751 -19.19 -2.65 35.09
N ALA A 752 -18.28 -1.69 35.29
CA ALA A 752 -18.37 -0.33 34.74
C ALA A 752 -17.25 -0.01 33.73
N ASP A 753 -16.20 -0.83 33.70
CA ASP A 753 -14.99 -0.65 32.88
C ASP A 753 -14.90 -1.72 31.79
N ALA A 754 -14.14 -1.41 30.73
CA ALA A 754 -13.84 -2.37 29.68
C ALA A 754 -12.87 -3.49 30.13
N TRP A 755 -12.82 -4.56 29.33
CA TRP A 755 -11.99 -5.74 29.52
C TRP A 755 -10.95 -5.88 28.38
N PRO A 756 -10.01 -4.92 28.24
CA PRO A 756 -8.97 -4.96 27.20
C PRO A 756 -8.02 -6.14 27.42
N ALA A 757 -7.39 -6.62 26.35
CA ALA A 757 -6.33 -7.62 26.43
C ALA A 757 -4.94 -6.97 26.29
N ARG A 758 -3.93 -7.59 26.92
CA ARG A 758 -2.53 -7.15 26.93
C ARG A 758 -1.65 -8.22 26.30
N LEU A 759 -0.72 -7.79 25.45
CA LEU A 759 0.34 -8.65 24.93
C LEU A 759 1.69 -7.97 25.19
N LEU A 760 2.61 -8.70 25.83
CA LEU A 760 4.02 -8.34 25.90
C LEU A 760 4.80 -9.26 24.97
N ILE A 761 5.56 -8.71 24.03
CA ILE A 761 6.44 -9.48 23.14
C ILE A 761 7.89 -9.02 23.25
N LEU A 762 8.84 -9.97 23.31
CA LEU A 762 10.27 -9.66 23.39
C LEU A 762 11.18 -10.67 22.65
N ASP A 763 12.27 -10.18 22.07
CA ASP A 763 13.37 -11.02 21.55
C ASP A 763 14.53 -11.09 22.55
N THR A 764 14.85 -12.31 22.99
CA THR A 764 15.96 -12.60 23.92
C THR A 764 17.35 -12.50 23.28
N ALA A 765 17.45 -12.49 21.95
CA ALA A 765 18.71 -12.33 21.24
C ALA A 765 19.12 -10.86 21.04
N ALA A 766 18.28 -9.90 21.43
CA ALA A 766 18.63 -8.50 21.51
C ALA A 766 19.24 -8.16 22.88
N ASP A 767 20.33 -7.38 22.91
CA ASP A 767 20.97 -6.88 24.15
C ASP A 767 20.06 -5.96 25.01
N ALA A 768 18.80 -5.75 24.60
CA ALA A 768 17.83 -4.85 25.22
C ALA A 768 16.92 -5.49 26.29
N ALA A 769 16.81 -6.83 26.35
CA ALA A 769 15.78 -7.53 27.12
C ALA A 769 16.33 -8.49 28.19
N PRO A 770 16.92 -8.00 29.30
CA PRO A 770 17.23 -8.84 30.45
C PRO A 770 15.93 -9.38 31.09
N VAL A 771 15.92 -10.63 31.55
CA VAL A 771 14.77 -11.21 32.25
C VAL A 771 14.57 -10.47 33.58
N THR A 772 13.52 -9.65 33.67
CA THR A 772 13.25 -8.82 34.84
C THR A 772 12.49 -9.60 35.93
N PRO A 773 12.58 -9.18 37.21
CA PRO A 773 11.75 -9.74 38.27
C PRO A 773 10.25 -9.56 37.99
N ALA A 774 9.86 -8.44 37.37
CA ALA A 774 8.48 -8.18 36.97
C ALA A 774 8.00 -9.16 35.89
N LEU A 775 8.80 -9.42 34.86
CA LEU A 775 8.51 -10.44 33.84
C LEU A 775 8.35 -11.84 34.47
N THR A 776 9.15 -12.16 35.49
CA THR A 776 9.06 -13.45 36.20
C THR A 776 7.75 -13.55 36.99
N GLN A 777 7.38 -12.49 37.72
CA GLN A 777 6.13 -12.44 38.50
C GLN A 777 4.88 -12.42 37.60
N LEU A 778 4.94 -11.77 36.44
CA LEU A 778 3.89 -11.81 35.41
C LEU A 778 3.67 -13.22 34.88
N LEU A 779 4.76 -13.95 34.58
CA LEU A 779 4.66 -15.35 34.15
C LEU A 779 4.11 -16.25 35.26
N GLU A 780 4.50 -16.07 36.52
CA GLU A 780 3.91 -16.79 37.65
C GLU A 780 2.41 -16.47 37.83
N LEU A 781 2.00 -15.21 37.61
CA LEU A 781 0.60 -14.77 37.70
C LEU A 781 -0.29 -15.42 36.63
N ILE A 782 0.17 -15.42 35.37
CA ILE A 782 -0.56 -16.00 34.22
C ILE A 782 -0.77 -17.50 34.42
N HIS A 783 0.28 -18.26 34.74
CA HIS A 783 0.16 -19.71 34.99
C HIS A 783 -0.77 -20.02 36.17
N GLY A 784 -0.74 -19.20 37.23
CA GLY A 784 -1.62 -19.36 38.39
C GLY A 784 -3.10 -19.05 38.14
N HIS A 785 -3.43 -18.27 37.10
CA HIS A 785 -4.76 -17.69 36.90
C HIS A 785 -5.21 -17.69 35.42
N ALA A 786 -4.93 -18.77 34.69
CA ALA A 786 -5.34 -18.93 33.30
C ALA A 786 -6.85 -18.66 33.08
N GLY A 787 -7.18 -17.85 32.06
CA GLY A 787 -8.53 -17.37 31.78
C GLY A 787 -8.97 -16.14 32.60
N ARG A 788 -8.10 -15.58 33.45
CA ARG A 788 -8.44 -14.48 34.37
C ARG A 788 -7.50 -13.26 34.33
N THR A 789 -6.44 -13.28 33.51
CA THR A 789 -5.46 -12.17 33.45
C THR A 789 -5.63 -11.21 32.27
N ALA A 790 -6.38 -11.60 31.23
CA ALA A 790 -6.47 -10.92 29.93
C ALA A 790 -5.09 -10.63 29.28
N THR A 791 -4.05 -11.39 29.64
CA THR A 791 -2.65 -10.96 29.47
C THR A 791 -1.77 -12.10 29.01
N SER A 792 -1.02 -11.86 27.93
CA SER A 792 -0.17 -12.85 27.26
C SER A 792 1.28 -12.39 27.19
N VAL A 793 2.21 -13.34 27.21
CA VAL A 793 3.64 -13.09 27.02
C VAL A 793 4.17 -13.96 25.89
N VAL A 794 4.77 -13.34 24.88
CA VAL A 794 5.43 -14.03 23.75
C VAL A 794 6.93 -13.74 23.79
N VAL A 795 7.75 -14.78 23.78
CA VAL A 795 9.22 -14.66 23.83
C VAL A 795 9.84 -15.33 22.62
N CYS A 796 10.61 -14.58 21.83
CA CYS A 796 11.41 -15.10 20.74
C CYS A 796 12.81 -15.51 21.25
N GLY A 797 13.25 -16.72 20.87
CA GLY A 797 14.55 -17.28 21.25
C GLY A 797 14.53 -18.19 22.48
N GLU A 798 15.71 -18.65 22.92
CA GLU A 798 15.85 -19.57 24.06
C GLU A 798 15.75 -18.81 25.40
N ARG A 799 14.72 -19.10 26.19
CA ARG A 799 14.54 -18.54 27.54
C ARG A 799 15.57 -19.13 28.52
N THR A 800 16.73 -18.49 28.64
CA THR A 800 17.95 -18.97 29.33
C THR A 800 17.86 -19.27 30.85
N ASN A 801 16.70 -19.03 31.49
CA ASN A 801 16.52 -19.20 32.94
C ASN A 801 15.19 -19.90 33.32
N SER A 802 14.75 -20.89 32.55
CA SER A 802 13.73 -21.84 33.03
C SER A 802 14.29 -22.71 34.17
N SER A 803 14.09 -22.26 35.42
CA SER A 803 14.32 -23.09 36.60
C SER A 803 13.51 -24.37 36.46
N ALA A 804 14.16 -25.54 36.61
CA ALA A 804 13.55 -26.85 36.41
C ALA A 804 12.59 -27.27 37.57
N SER A 805 11.69 -26.36 37.93
CA SER A 805 10.78 -26.42 39.07
C SER A 805 9.41 -25.77 38.79
N SER A 806 9.25 -24.95 37.75
CA SER A 806 7.91 -24.60 37.25
C SER A 806 7.26 -25.88 36.69
N THR A 807 6.03 -26.16 37.13
CA THR A 807 5.35 -27.44 36.82
C THR A 807 4.33 -27.32 35.70
N ASP A 808 3.96 -26.09 35.34
CA ASP A 808 2.98 -25.77 34.30
C ASP A 808 3.66 -25.46 32.95
N PRO A 809 2.99 -25.73 31.80
CA PRO A 809 3.64 -25.74 30.50
C PRO A 809 3.54 -24.41 29.73
N THR A 810 4.66 -23.71 29.57
CA THR A 810 4.86 -22.74 28.48
C THR A 810 4.52 -23.38 27.13
N MET A 811 3.77 -22.66 26.28
CA MET A 811 3.46 -23.11 24.92
C MET A 811 4.68 -22.92 24.01
N GLU A 812 5.33 -24.02 23.62
CA GLU A 812 6.43 -23.97 22.64
C GLU A 812 5.91 -24.02 21.19
N ILE A 813 6.28 -23.01 20.41
CA ILE A 813 6.09 -22.91 18.97
C ILE A 813 7.47 -22.99 18.32
N THR A 814 7.84 -24.15 17.77
CA THR A 814 9.14 -24.32 17.10
C THR A 814 9.00 -24.00 15.61
N VAL A 815 9.72 -22.98 15.14
CA VAL A 815 9.77 -22.55 13.74
C VAL A 815 11.00 -23.13 13.05
N THR A 816 10.80 -23.87 11.96
CA THR A 816 11.88 -24.59 11.27
C THR A 816 12.52 -23.77 10.15
N SER A 817 13.78 -24.09 9.81
CA SER A 817 14.53 -23.43 8.74
C SER A 817 14.07 -23.78 7.31
N ASP A 818 13.08 -24.68 7.17
CA ASP A 818 12.30 -24.89 5.95
C ASP A 818 10.92 -24.22 5.95
N GLY A 819 10.62 -23.38 6.96
CA GLY A 819 9.43 -22.52 7.00
C GLY A 819 8.17 -23.21 7.52
N ARG A 820 8.30 -24.09 8.51
CA ARG A 820 7.17 -24.75 9.17
C ARG A 820 7.05 -24.38 10.64
N VAL A 821 5.83 -24.39 11.14
CA VAL A 821 5.47 -24.14 12.55
C VAL A 821 5.04 -25.45 13.18
N LEU A 822 5.74 -25.86 14.24
CA LEU A 822 5.47 -27.07 15.01
C LEU A 822 4.95 -26.69 16.39
N LEU A 823 3.83 -27.26 16.81
CA LEU A 823 3.35 -27.18 18.20
C LEU A 823 3.28 -28.61 18.78
N PRO A 824 4.38 -29.14 19.35
CA PRO A 824 4.48 -30.56 19.74
C PRO A 824 3.44 -30.99 20.79
N ALA A 825 2.99 -30.07 21.65
CA ALA A 825 2.02 -30.34 22.71
C ALA A 825 0.63 -30.73 22.17
N VAL A 826 0.22 -30.17 21.03
CA VAL A 826 -1.06 -30.45 20.35
C VAL A 826 -0.89 -31.29 19.07
N GLY A 827 0.34 -31.50 18.62
CA GLY A 827 0.65 -32.31 17.43
C GLY A 827 0.39 -31.61 16.10
N LEU A 828 0.38 -30.28 16.08
CA LEU A 828 0.26 -29.49 14.84
C LEU A 828 1.63 -29.35 14.16
N ASP A 829 1.59 -29.38 12.83
CA ASP A 829 2.72 -29.30 11.91
C ASP A 829 2.22 -28.56 10.66
N LEU A 830 2.55 -27.27 10.56
CA LEU A 830 1.93 -26.30 9.65
C LEU A 830 2.99 -25.63 8.75
N VAL A 831 2.59 -25.16 7.57
CA VAL A 831 3.37 -24.15 6.84
C VAL A 831 3.25 -22.83 7.59
N ALA A 832 4.38 -22.20 7.95
CA ALA A 832 4.40 -20.99 8.75
C ALA A 832 3.85 -19.78 7.98
N VAL A 833 3.18 -18.87 8.69
CA VAL A 833 3.09 -17.46 8.26
C VAL A 833 4.34 -16.69 8.70
N GLY A 834 4.60 -15.57 8.03
CA GLY A 834 5.65 -14.64 8.42
C GLY A 834 5.68 -13.43 7.50
N LEU A 835 6.10 -12.28 8.03
CA LEU A 835 6.46 -11.10 7.24
C LEU A 835 7.96 -10.87 7.36
N THR A 836 8.66 -10.79 6.23
CA THR A 836 10.02 -10.25 6.22
C THR A 836 10.03 -8.77 6.66
N PRO A 837 11.17 -8.19 7.10
CA PRO A 837 11.24 -6.79 7.50
C PRO A 837 10.72 -5.83 6.43
N ASP A 838 11.07 -6.07 5.16
CA ASP A 838 10.67 -5.23 4.02
C ASP A 838 9.16 -5.35 3.73
N GLU A 839 8.58 -6.56 3.83
CA GLU A 839 7.12 -6.76 3.71
C GLU A 839 6.37 -6.04 4.85
N ALA A 840 6.86 -6.19 6.09
CA ALA A 840 6.29 -5.55 7.27
C ALA A 840 6.32 -4.01 7.19
N GLN A 841 7.48 -3.44 6.86
CA GLN A 841 7.65 -2.00 6.70
C GLN A 841 6.79 -1.45 5.56
N GLY A 842 6.71 -2.16 4.42
CA GLY A 842 5.83 -1.78 3.30
C GLY A 842 4.35 -1.78 3.67
N CYS A 843 3.92 -2.76 4.48
CA CYS A 843 2.55 -2.80 5.03
C CYS A 843 2.28 -1.63 5.99
N ALA A 844 3.26 -1.28 6.83
CA ALA A 844 3.16 -0.18 7.79
C ALA A 844 3.08 1.19 7.11
N VAL A 845 3.96 1.49 6.14
CA VAL A 845 3.95 2.79 5.43
C VAL A 845 2.66 2.96 4.61
N LEU A 846 2.21 1.92 3.89
CA LEU A 846 0.94 1.96 3.14
C LEU A 846 -0.26 2.28 4.03
N LEU A 847 -0.31 1.68 5.22
CA LEU A 847 -1.39 1.93 6.18
C LEU A 847 -1.28 3.30 6.83
N ALA A 848 -0.10 3.73 7.27
CA ALA A 848 0.13 5.04 7.88
C ALA A 848 -0.20 6.19 6.90
N GLN A 849 0.22 6.09 5.63
CA GLN A 849 -0.09 7.10 4.60
C GLN A 849 -1.60 7.21 4.32
N SER A 850 -2.40 6.18 4.64
CA SER A 850 -3.86 6.25 4.51
C SER A 850 -4.59 6.88 5.70
N GLU A 851 -3.90 7.13 6.83
CA GLU A 851 -4.45 7.90 7.97
C GLU A 851 -4.34 9.41 7.75
N ASP A 852 -3.45 9.85 6.86
CA ASP A 852 -3.35 11.26 6.46
C ASP A 852 -4.62 11.68 5.70
N LEU A 853 -5.29 12.72 6.19
CA LEU A 853 -6.53 13.24 5.63
C LEU A 853 -6.33 14.41 4.66
N ASP A 854 -5.09 14.84 4.42
CA ASP A 854 -4.79 15.92 3.48
C ASP A 854 -5.11 15.53 2.02
N ASP A 855 -5.64 16.50 1.27
CA ASP A 855 -5.97 16.35 -0.14
C ASP A 855 -4.92 17.02 -1.05
N VAL A 856 -4.70 16.43 -2.22
CA VAL A 856 -3.73 16.89 -3.21
C VAL A 856 -4.45 17.47 -4.45
N PRO A 857 -3.80 18.37 -5.22
CA PRO A 857 -4.34 18.80 -6.50
C PRO A 857 -4.51 17.60 -7.44
N ILE A 858 -5.58 17.58 -8.24
CA ILE A 858 -5.77 16.53 -9.24
C ILE A 858 -4.63 16.60 -10.28
N PRO A 859 -3.91 15.49 -10.56
CA PRO A 859 -2.80 15.47 -11.49
C PRO A 859 -3.13 16.02 -12.89
N ILE A 860 -2.14 16.68 -13.48
CA ILE A 860 -2.19 17.17 -14.85
C ILE A 860 -1.55 16.12 -15.76
N PRO A 861 -2.21 15.68 -16.86
CA PRO A 861 -1.63 14.73 -17.81
C PRO A 861 -0.29 15.25 -18.33
N THR A 862 0.74 14.38 -18.34
CA THR A 862 2.09 14.78 -18.77
C THR A 862 2.06 15.33 -20.20
N THR A 863 3.05 16.13 -20.59
CA THR A 863 3.17 16.66 -21.96
C THR A 863 3.19 15.56 -23.03
N THR A 864 3.53 14.32 -22.67
CA THR A 864 3.51 13.16 -23.57
C THR A 864 2.10 12.56 -23.71
N ASP A 865 1.35 12.48 -22.60
CA ASP A 865 0.01 11.88 -22.52
C ASP A 865 -1.09 12.85 -23.00
N ALA A 866 -0.88 14.17 -22.78
CA ALA A 866 -1.81 15.22 -23.17
C ALA A 866 -1.98 15.33 -24.69
N GLY A 867 -0.86 15.23 -25.45
CA GLY A 867 -0.86 15.27 -26.90
C GLY A 867 -1.47 16.53 -27.52
N GLU A 868 -2.07 16.38 -28.70
CA GLU A 868 -2.88 17.42 -29.37
C GLU A 868 -4.38 17.18 -29.13
N GLY A 869 -5.13 18.20 -28.70
CA GLY A 869 -6.57 18.16 -28.47
C GLY A 869 -6.97 18.52 -27.03
N TRP A 870 -8.23 18.26 -26.65
CA TRP A 870 -8.80 18.69 -25.35
C TRP A 870 -7.97 18.34 -24.10
N ARG A 871 -7.22 17.23 -24.10
CA ARG A 871 -6.37 16.81 -22.98
C ARG A 871 -5.23 17.78 -22.67
N SER A 872 -4.81 18.63 -23.60
CA SER A 872 -3.86 19.71 -23.33
C SER A 872 -4.46 20.82 -22.45
N TRP A 873 -5.79 20.90 -22.35
CA TRP A 873 -6.50 21.94 -21.60
C TRP A 873 -7.01 21.47 -20.24
N SER A 874 -7.07 20.15 -19.99
CA SER A 874 -7.64 19.58 -18.76
C SER A 874 -6.61 18.91 -17.83
N ASN A 875 -6.99 18.73 -16.57
CA ASN A 875 -6.40 17.76 -15.65
C ASN A 875 -6.99 16.34 -15.89
N GLU A 876 -6.54 15.33 -15.13
CA GLU A 876 -7.03 13.94 -15.28
C GLU A 876 -8.51 13.74 -14.89
N ALA A 877 -9.10 14.64 -14.09
CA ALA A 877 -10.54 14.66 -13.80
C ALA A 877 -11.38 15.40 -14.87
N GLY A 878 -10.75 15.94 -15.92
CA GLY A 878 -11.42 16.68 -16.99
C GLY A 878 -11.76 18.14 -16.65
N ALA A 879 -11.31 18.68 -15.51
CA ALA A 879 -11.43 20.12 -15.22
C ALA A 879 -10.39 20.90 -16.01
N LEU A 880 -10.65 22.16 -16.36
CA LEU A 880 -9.68 23.06 -16.97
C LEU A 880 -8.45 23.24 -16.06
N ARG A 881 -7.26 23.26 -16.66
CA ARG A 881 -6.00 23.53 -15.96
C ARG A 881 -6.00 24.96 -15.42
N ASN A 882 -5.52 25.16 -14.19
CA ASN A 882 -5.47 26.47 -13.53
C ASN A 882 -4.79 27.55 -14.41
N GLU A 883 -3.76 27.18 -15.18
CA GLU A 883 -3.03 28.03 -16.14
C GLU A 883 -3.87 28.59 -17.31
N HIS A 884 -5.11 28.12 -17.48
CA HIS A 884 -6.08 28.60 -18.47
C HIS A 884 -7.28 29.33 -17.83
N THR A 885 -7.25 29.54 -16.51
CA THR A 885 -8.37 30.07 -15.73
C THR A 885 -7.97 31.35 -14.97
N LEU A 886 -8.98 32.05 -14.44
CA LEU A 886 -8.85 33.26 -13.66
C LEU A 886 -9.70 33.13 -12.36
N PRO A 887 -9.26 33.74 -11.24
CA PRO A 887 -10.07 33.77 -10.03
C PRO A 887 -11.44 34.42 -10.23
N ARG A 888 -12.48 33.92 -9.54
CA ARG A 888 -13.85 34.47 -9.58
C ARG A 888 -13.91 35.92 -9.13
N THR A 889 -13.03 36.31 -8.22
CA THR A 889 -12.86 37.67 -7.68
C THR A 889 -12.36 38.70 -8.70
N VAL A 890 -11.89 38.27 -9.88
CA VAL A 890 -11.38 39.17 -10.92
C VAL A 890 -12.51 39.93 -11.63
N ASP A 891 -12.40 41.26 -11.65
CA ASP A 891 -13.30 42.15 -12.40
C ASP A 891 -12.93 42.20 -13.89
N GLU A 892 -13.92 42.01 -14.77
CA GLU A 892 -13.79 42.13 -16.22
C GLU A 892 -13.25 43.51 -16.64
N GLN A 893 -13.68 44.58 -15.95
CA GLN A 893 -13.22 45.94 -16.24
C GLN A 893 -11.72 46.13 -15.99
N SER A 894 -11.15 45.36 -15.05
CA SER A 894 -9.71 45.40 -14.76
C SER A 894 -8.86 44.69 -15.81
N LEU A 895 -9.45 43.76 -16.57
CA LEU A 895 -8.75 42.90 -17.52
C LEU A 895 -8.88 43.37 -18.97
N GLY A 896 -9.88 44.20 -19.28
CA GLY A 896 -10.07 44.80 -20.61
C GLY A 896 -10.47 43.82 -21.72
N GLN A 897 -10.86 42.60 -21.36
CA GLN A 897 -11.37 41.56 -22.26
C GLN A 897 -12.48 40.76 -21.58
N PRO A 898 -13.48 40.25 -22.33
CA PRO A 898 -14.60 39.54 -21.77
C PRO A 898 -14.18 38.20 -21.13
N VAL A 899 -14.79 37.93 -19.98
CA VAL A 899 -14.64 36.68 -19.22
C VAL A 899 -16.00 36.03 -18.99
N THR A 900 -16.03 34.71 -18.89
CA THR A 900 -17.25 33.94 -18.58
C THR A 900 -16.96 32.87 -17.52
N THR A 901 -17.99 32.30 -16.91
CA THR A 901 -17.91 31.27 -15.88
C THR A 901 -19.23 30.50 -15.80
N VAL A 902 -19.20 29.24 -15.35
CA VAL A 902 -20.39 28.35 -15.30
C VAL A 902 -21.42 28.83 -14.27
N LEU A 903 -20.96 29.55 -13.24
CA LEU A 903 -21.79 30.15 -12.20
C LEU A 903 -21.65 31.67 -12.29
N ASP A 904 -22.53 32.31 -13.06
CA ASP A 904 -22.48 33.70 -13.51
C ASP A 904 -23.00 34.75 -12.51
N LEU A 905 -23.79 34.33 -11.52
CA LEU A 905 -24.26 35.19 -10.45
C LEU A 905 -23.16 35.45 -9.41
N ALA A 906 -23.40 36.40 -8.50
CA ALA A 906 -22.49 36.66 -7.38
C ALA A 906 -22.42 35.45 -6.42
N ASP A 907 -21.25 35.20 -5.83
CA ASP A 907 -21.00 34.04 -4.96
C ASP A 907 -21.98 34.00 -3.78
N GLU A 908 -22.34 35.16 -3.23
CA GLU A 908 -23.34 35.32 -2.16
C GLU A 908 -24.71 34.72 -2.50
N GLU A 909 -25.09 34.64 -3.77
CA GLU A 909 -26.34 34.01 -4.20
C GLU A 909 -26.25 32.47 -4.16
N TYR A 910 -25.13 31.90 -4.58
CA TYR A 910 -24.94 30.44 -4.55
C TYR A 910 -24.67 29.92 -3.13
N LEU A 911 -23.92 30.67 -2.30
CA LEU A 911 -23.71 30.37 -0.88
C LEU A 911 -25.05 30.28 -0.11
N ARG A 912 -25.97 31.19 -0.41
CA ARG A 912 -27.30 31.23 0.21
C ARG A 912 -28.07 29.93 -0.02
N ASP A 913 -28.08 29.42 -1.25
CA ASP A 913 -28.98 28.33 -1.64
C ASP A 913 -28.28 26.95 -1.67
N GLY A 914 -27.07 26.82 -2.23
CA GLY A 914 -26.30 25.56 -2.32
C GLY A 914 -25.43 25.20 -1.09
N ALA A 915 -25.05 23.93 -0.92
CA ALA A 915 -24.27 23.42 0.22
C ALA A 915 -22.75 23.67 0.09
N THR A 916 -22.38 24.91 -0.21
CA THR A 916 -21.10 25.28 -0.83
C THR A 916 -20.40 26.45 -0.11
N THR A 917 -19.10 26.65 -0.40
CA THR A 917 -18.23 27.72 0.12
C THR A 917 -17.67 28.58 -1.02
N ARG A 918 -16.99 29.71 -0.74
CA ARG A 918 -16.37 30.51 -1.82
C ARG A 918 -15.19 29.76 -2.44
N GLU A 919 -14.53 28.98 -1.61
CA GLU A 919 -13.41 28.12 -1.93
C GLU A 919 -13.85 27.01 -2.90
N ASP A 920 -15.01 26.39 -2.67
CA ASP A 920 -15.65 25.44 -3.60
C ASP A 920 -16.04 26.11 -4.93
N LEU A 921 -16.72 27.27 -4.87
CA LEU A 921 -17.12 28.02 -6.07
C LEU A 921 -15.89 28.41 -6.91
N GLN A 922 -14.81 28.85 -6.26
CA GLN A 922 -13.54 29.17 -6.91
C GLN A 922 -12.86 27.93 -7.51
N ALA A 923 -12.92 26.77 -6.85
CA ALA A 923 -12.32 25.54 -7.36
C ALA A 923 -13.09 24.94 -8.55
N LEU A 924 -14.43 25.01 -8.53
CA LEU A 924 -15.30 24.34 -9.51
C LEU A 924 -15.78 25.24 -10.64
N ALA A 925 -15.97 26.53 -10.40
CA ALA A 925 -16.48 27.50 -11.37
C ALA A 925 -15.57 28.74 -11.49
N PRO A 926 -14.28 28.58 -11.84
CA PRO A 926 -13.41 29.73 -12.12
C PRO A 926 -13.89 30.53 -13.34
N LYS A 927 -13.24 31.66 -13.61
CA LYS A 927 -13.46 32.47 -14.82
C LYS A 927 -12.53 32.01 -15.96
N VAL A 928 -12.99 32.11 -17.20
CA VAL A 928 -12.19 31.87 -18.41
C VAL A 928 -12.33 33.06 -19.37
N THR A 929 -11.31 33.33 -20.17
CA THR A 929 -11.37 34.37 -21.21
C THR A 929 -12.05 33.82 -22.48
N ALA A 930 -12.62 34.70 -23.30
CA ALA A 930 -13.17 34.30 -24.60
C ALA A 930 -12.14 33.56 -25.48
N GLN A 931 -10.86 33.97 -25.45
CA GLN A 931 -9.78 33.29 -26.19
C GLN A 931 -9.56 31.84 -25.73
N VAL A 932 -9.64 31.56 -24.43
CA VAL A 932 -9.55 30.19 -23.90
C VAL A 932 -10.79 29.40 -24.31
N SER A 933 -11.99 30.00 -24.18
CA SER A 933 -13.25 29.38 -24.58
C SER A 933 -13.24 28.90 -26.03
N ASP A 934 -12.90 29.79 -26.98
CA ASP A 934 -12.78 29.48 -28.41
C ASP A 934 -11.74 28.37 -28.68
N ALA A 935 -10.60 28.41 -27.98
CA ALA A 935 -9.51 27.45 -28.17
C ALA A 935 -9.86 26.05 -27.65
N VAL A 936 -10.51 25.93 -26.50
CA VAL A 936 -11.01 24.65 -25.96
C VAL A 936 -12.10 24.08 -26.87
N LEU A 937 -13.03 24.91 -27.36
CA LEU A 937 -14.08 24.49 -28.29
C LEU A 937 -13.52 24.01 -29.64
N ALA A 938 -12.44 24.63 -30.13
CA ALA A 938 -11.73 24.18 -31.32
C ALA A 938 -10.91 22.89 -31.12
N ALA A 939 -10.55 22.55 -29.88
CA ALA A 939 -9.72 21.39 -29.54
C ALA A 939 -10.47 20.05 -29.51
N ASP A 940 -11.81 20.05 -29.62
CA ASP A 940 -12.63 18.83 -29.71
C ASP A 940 -13.82 18.95 -30.68
N PRO A 941 -13.57 18.91 -32.01
CA PRO A 941 -14.62 19.01 -33.01
C PRO A 941 -15.45 17.73 -33.20
N THR A 942 -15.18 16.63 -32.48
CA THR A 942 -15.93 15.36 -32.66
C THR A 942 -16.92 15.04 -31.53
N LEU A 943 -16.87 15.76 -30.40
CA LEU A 943 -17.64 15.44 -29.20
C LEU A 943 -19.14 15.26 -29.44
N ASP A 944 -19.81 16.18 -30.12
CA ASP A 944 -21.26 16.08 -30.36
C ASP A 944 -21.62 14.88 -31.27
N ALA A 945 -20.75 14.52 -32.21
CA ALA A 945 -20.92 13.34 -33.05
C ALA A 945 -20.64 12.02 -32.28
N ASP A 946 -19.72 12.05 -31.32
CA ASP A 946 -19.42 10.93 -30.43
C ASP A 946 -20.54 10.70 -29.40
N LEU A 947 -21.13 11.78 -28.84
CA LEU A 947 -22.27 11.73 -27.94
C LEU A 947 -23.55 11.27 -28.65
N ALA A 948 -23.81 11.79 -29.86
CA ALA A 948 -24.92 11.31 -30.69
C ALA A 948 -24.76 9.83 -31.08
N ALA A 949 -23.53 9.36 -31.30
CA ALA A 949 -23.24 7.94 -31.50
C ALA A 949 -23.42 7.12 -30.21
N TRP A 950 -22.99 7.62 -29.05
CA TRP A 950 -23.11 6.95 -27.76
C TRP A 950 -24.57 6.68 -27.38
N TRP A 951 -25.44 7.69 -27.51
CA TRP A 951 -26.87 7.57 -27.20
C TRP A 951 -27.69 6.83 -28.26
N SER A 952 -27.11 6.50 -29.42
CA SER A 952 -27.80 5.73 -30.46
C SER A 952 -27.86 4.23 -30.13
N ASP A 953 -29.05 3.64 -30.19
CA ASP A 953 -29.23 2.18 -30.20
C ASP A 953 -28.49 1.52 -31.37
N ASP A 954 -28.46 2.20 -32.53
CA ASP A 954 -27.75 1.78 -33.74
C ASP A 954 -26.26 2.18 -33.76
N CYS A 955 -25.68 2.56 -32.61
CA CYS A 955 -24.25 2.83 -32.45
C CYS A 955 -23.40 1.75 -33.12
N ARG A 956 -22.60 2.16 -34.11
CA ARG A 956 -21.72 1.26 -34.89
C ARG A 956 -20.33 1.10 -34.28
N LEU A 957 -19.90 2.06 -33.47
CA LEU A 957 -18.66 2.02 -32.71
C LEU A 957 -18.81 1.09 -31.50
N PRO A 958 -17.71 0.45 -31.03
CA PRO A 958 -17.67 -0.17 -29.72
C PRO A 958 -17.91 0.88 -28.62
N ARG A 959 -18.68 0.50 -27.60
CA ARG A 959 -18.88 1.24 -26.36
C ARG A 959 -18.24 0.49 -25.20
N LEU A 960 -17.49 1.20 -24.37
CA LEU A 960 -16.96 0.77 -23.08
C LEU A 960 -17.58 1.65 -21.99
N THR A 961 -18.13 1.02 -20.96
CA THR A 961 -18.71 1.68 -19.78
C THR A 961 -17.81 1.41 -18.58
N LEU A 962 -17.35 2.48 -17.93
CA LEU A 962 -16.49 2.51 -16.75
C LEU A 962 -17.09 3.32 -15.59
N LEU A 963 -18.05 4.22 -15.85
CA LEU A 963 -18.69 5.06 -14.82
C LEU A 963 -19.85 4.29 -14.16
N GLY A 964 -19.53 3.12 -13.60
CA GLY A 964 -20.50 2.14 -13.12
C GLY A 964 -20.08 0.71 -13.50
N PRO A 965 -21.04 -0.24 -13.49
CA PRO A 965 -20.75 -1.67 -13.71
C PRO A 965 -20.03 -1.96 -15.03
N VAL A 966 -18.74 -2.30 -14.95
CA VAL A 966 -17.84 -2.29 -16.12
C VAL A 966 -18.30 -3.27 -17.20
N SER A 967 -18.61 -2.72 -18.38
CA SER A 967 -19.20 -3.48 -19.47
C SER A 967 -18.79 -2.95 -20.84
N ALA A 968 -18.79 -3.83 -21.85
CA ALA A 968 -18.54 -3.46 -23.23
C ALA A 968 -19.58 -4.05 -24.19
N ARG A 969 -19.87 -3.27 -25.24
CA ARG A 969 -20.79 -3.58 -26.35
C ARG A 969 -20.06 -3.30 -27.66
N THR A 970 -19.94 -4.30 -28.52
CA THR A 970 -19.18 -4.20 -29.79
C THR A 970 -20.04 -4.66 -30.98
N ARG A 971 -19.52 -4.51 -32.21
CA ARG A 971 -20.17 -4.99 -33.45
C ARG A 971 -19.36 -6.08 -34.19
N GLY A 972 -18.24 -6.54 -33.61
CA GLY A 972 -17.43 -7.64 -34.15
C GLY A 972 -17.91 -9.04 -33.75
N THR A 973 -17.03 -10.03 -33.82
CA THR A 973 -17.31 -11.43 -33.50
C THR A 973 -17.68 -11.60 -32.02
N PRO A 974 -18.90 -12.08 -31.67
CA PRO A 974 -19.33 -12.14 -30.28
C PRO A 974 -18.55 -13.16 -29.45
N LEU A 975 -18.15 -12.77 -28.24
CA LEU A 975 -17.49 -13.66 -27.28
C LEU A 975 -18.47 -14.70 -26.71
N THR A 976 -18.14 -15.98 -26.89
CA THR A 976 -18.93 -17.11 -26.37
C THR A 976 -18.52 -17.57 -24.97
N LYS A 977 -17.35 -17.15 -24.47
CA LYS A 977 -16.80 -17.49 -23.15
C LYS A 977 -15.99 -16.30 -22.59
N ARG A 978 -15.79 -16.27 -21.26
CA ARG A 978 -14.91 -15.32 -20.55
C ARG A 978 -15.14 -13.83 -20.86
N LYS A 979 -16.39 -13.39 -21.13
CA LYS A 979 -16.67 -11.98 -21.52
C LYS A 979 -16.04 -10.96 -20.55
N HIS A 980 -16.22 -11.13 -19.24
CA HIS A 980 -15.68 -10.20 -18.24
C HIS A 980 -14.15 -10.02 -18.35
N TYR A 981 -13.39 -11.10 -18.48
CA TYR A 981 -11.92 -11.06 -18.63
C TYR A 981 -11.47 -10.34 -19.91
N PHE A 982 -12.23 -10.44 -21.00
CA PHE A 982 -11.96 -9.68 -22.22
C PHE A 982 -12.45 -8.22 -22.14
N THR A 983 -13.50 -7.92 -21.35
CA THR A 983 -13.87 -6.54 -21.02
C THR A 983 -12.77 -5.88 -20.18
N GLU A 984 -12.27 -6.57 -19.15
CA GLU A 984 -11.16 -6.15 -18.29
C GLU A 984 -9.88 -5.89 -19.10
N MET A 985 -9.54 -6.79 -20.03
CA MET A 985 -8.44 -6.59 -20.98
C MET A 985 -8.66 -5.43 -21.96
N LEU A 986 -9.91 -5.18 -22.39
CA LEU A 986 -10.25 -4.00 -23.17
C LEU A 986 -10.07 -2.72 -22.35
N THR A 987 -10.51 -2.72 -21.09
CA THR A 987 -10.37 -1.60 -20.15
C THR A 987 -8.90 -1.27 -19.90
N TYR A 988 -8.08 -2.27 -19.56
CA TYR A 988 -6.63 -2.12 -19.36
C TYR A 988 -5.89 -1.43 -20.52
N LEU A 989 -6.33 -1.70 -21.76
CA LEU A 989 -5.76 -1.10 -22.97
C LEU A 989 -6.39 0.25 -23.33
N ALA A 990 -7.64 0.51 -22.91
CA ALA A 990 -8.33 1.78 -23.14
C ALA A 990 -7.87 2.87 -22.16
N THR A 991 -7.53 2.51 -20.92
CA THR A 991 -6.99 3.44 -19.91
C THR A 991 -5.47 3.69 -20.06
N ARG A 992 -4.85 3.31 -21.19
CA ARG A 992 -3.42 3.50 -21.46
C ARG A 992 -3.22 4.26 -22.77
N PRO A 993 -3.04 5.61 -22.74
CA PRO A 993 -2.92 6.44 -23.94
C PRO A 993 -1.88 5.92 -24.93
N HIS A 994 -0.73 5.46 -24.42
CA HIS A 994 0.39 4.94 -25.19
C HIS A 994 0.33 3.43 -25.49
N GLY A 995 -0.81 2.78 -25.23
CA GLY A 995 -0.98 1.33 -25.33
C GLY A 995 -0.10 0.54 -24.36
N ALA A 996 -0.15 -0.79 -24.46
CA ALA A 996 0.67 -1.70 -23.65
C ALA A 996 1.48 -2.66 -24.52
N THR A 997 2.72 -2.97 -24.13
CA THR A 997 3.54 -3.97 -24.82
C THR A 997 3.02 -5.40 -24.60
N PRO A 998 3.43 -6.38 -25.45
CA PRO A 998 3.13 -7.79 -25.19
C PRO A 998 3.76 -8.36 -23.92
N ALA A 999 4.69 -7.63 -23.27
CA ALA A 999 5.29 -7.99 -21.99
C ALA A 999 4.47 -7.43 -20.81
N GLU A 1000 4.13 -6.14 -20.83
CA GLU A 1000 3.25 -5.50 -19.83
C GLU A 1000 1.90 -6.23 -19.71
N LEU A 1001 1.26 -6.55 -20.85
CA LEU A 1001 0.01 -7.29 -20.87
C LEU A 1001 0.15 -8.74 -20.38
N ALA A 1002 1.34 -9.32 -20.51
CA ALA A 1002 1.64 -10.68 -20.06
C ALA A 1002 1.87 -10.75 -18.54
N ASP A 1003 2.69 -9.85 -18.00
CA ASP A 1003 2.93 -9.72 -16.55
C ASP A 1003 1.67 -9.28 -15.80
N THR A 1004 0.89 -8.32 -16.34
CA THR A 1004 -0.37 -7.90 -15.73
C THR A 1004 -1.34 -9.07 -15.60
N PHE A 1005 -1.71 -9.74 -16.69
CA PHE A 1005 -2.76 -10.76 -16.69
C PHE A 1005 -2.26 -12.16 -16.25
N ASN A 1006 -1.05 -12.25 -15.69
CA ASN A 1006 -0.33 -13.49 -15.35
C ASN A 1006 -0.38 -14.58 -16.46
N ILE A 1007 -0.05 -14.20 -17.69
CA ILE A 1007 -0.07 -15.08 -18.86
C ILE A 1007 1.24 -15.01 -19.64
N THR A 1008 1.56 -16.05 -20.41
CA THR A 1008 2.70 -15.99 -21.34
C THR A 1008 2.42 -15.00 -22.47
N GLN A 1009 3.46 -14.36 -23.01
CA GLN A 1009 3.33 -13.49 -24.20
C GLN A 1009 2.70 -14.22 -25.41
N ALA A 1010 2.74 -15.55 -25.46
CA ALA A 1010 2.03 -16.33 -26.48
C ALA A 1010 0.50 -16.28 -26.24
N LYS A 1011 0.03 -16.60 -25.03
CA LYS A 1011 -1.37 -16.44 -24.62
C LYS A 1011 -1.86 -14.99 -24.84
N ALA A 1012 -1.03 -13.99 -24.52
CA ALA A 1012 -1.33 -12.57 -24.77
C ALA A 1012 -1.59 -12.26 -26.26
N ARG A 1013 -0.75 -12.76 -27.19
CA ARG A 1013 -0.93 -12.59 -28.64
C ARG A 1013 -2.23 -13.23 -29.15
N ASP A 1014 -2.57 -14.42 -28.66
CA ASP A 1014 -3.83 -15.10 -28.99
C ASP A 1014 -5.07 -14.37 -28.43
N TYR A 1015 -4.99 -13.86 -27.20
CA TYR A 1015 -6.07 -13.11 -26.56
C TYR A 1015 -6.31 -11.75 -27.26
N ILE A 1016 -5.25 -11.08 -27.71
CA ILE A 1016 -5.35 -9.86 -28.53
C ILE A 1016 -5.95 -10.14 -29.92
N ARG A 1017 -5.76 -11.33 -30.51
CA ARG A 1017 -6.51 -11.71 -31.73
C ARG A 1017 -8.01 -11.77 -31.43
N ILE A 1018 -8.39 -12.45 -30.35
CA ILE A 1018 -9.80 -12.57 -29.93
C ILE A 1018 -10.40 -11.17 -29.68
N LEU A 1019 -9.67 -10.29 -28.98
CA LEU A 1019 -10.10 -8.92 -28.69
C LEU A 1019 -10.27 -8.08 -29.97
N ARG A 1020 -9.33 -8.17 -30.93
CA ARG A 1020 -9.39 -7.50 -32.24
C ARG A 1020 -10.58 -7.95 -33.08
N ASP A 1021 -10.90 -9.24 -33.04
CA ASP A 1021 -12.04 -9.78 -33.78
C ASP A 1021 -13.37 -9.45 -33.10
N TRP A 1022 -13.41 -9.37 -31.78
CA TRP A 1022 -14.57 -8.92 -31.00
C TRP A 1022 -14.88 -7.43 -31.17
N LEU A 1023 -13.87 -6.56 -31.19
CA LEU A 1023 -14.04 -5.14 -31.51
C LEU A 1023 -14.50 -4.94 -32.96
N GLY A 1024 -13.90 -5.68 -33.90
CA GLY A 1024 -14.26 -5.64 -35.32
C GLY A 1024 -13.44 -4.62 -36.14
N ALA A 1025 -14.04 -4.13 -37.22
CA ALA A 1025 -13.49 -3.08 -38.07
C ALA A 1025 -14.17 -1.74 -37.76
N ASN A 1026 -13.40 -0.67 -37.86
CA ASN A 1026 -13.78 0.69 -37.58
C ASN A 1026 -14.71 1.23 -38.71
N PRO A 1027 -15.92 1.73 -38.40
CA PRO A 1027 -16.86 2.23 -39.39
C PRO A 1027 -16.51 3.62 -39.96
N ARG A 1028 -15.61 4.38 -39.33
CA ARG A 1028 -15.09 5.68 -39.77
C ARG A 1028 -13.87 5.54 -40.69
N THR A 1029 -12.96 4.62 -40.39
CA THR A 1029 -11.67 4.47 -41.14
C THR A 1029 -11.57 3.22 -42.01
N GLY A 1030 -12.33 2.16 -41.70
CA GLY A 1030 -12.22 0.83 -42.35
C GLY A 1030 -11.12 -0.07 -41.78
N ASP A 1031 -10.20 0.47 -40.98
CA ASP A 1031 -9.13 -0.29 -40.30
C ASP A 1031 -9.66 -1.08 -39.08
N LYS A 1032 -8.79 -1.76 -38.33
CA LYS A 1032 -9.17 -2.42 -37.07
C LYS A 1032 -9.07 -1.43 -35.89
N HIS A 1033 -10.07 -1.42 -34.99
CA HIS A 1033 -10.01 -0.71 -33.70
C HIS A 1033 -8.84 -1.14 -32.80
N LEU A 1034 -8.25 -2.31 -33.08
CA LEU A 1034 -7.02 -2.81 -32.45
C LEU A 1034 -6.07 -3.26 -33.57
N PRO A 1035 -5.16 -2.41 -34.07
CA PRO A 1035 -4.32 -2.69 -35.23
C PRO A 1035 -3.24 -3.77 -34.96
N ASP A 1036 -2.34 -4.00 -35.93
CA ASP A 1036 -1.07 -4.69 -35.67
C ASP A 1036 -0.25 -3.86 -34.67
N ALA A 1037 0.42 -4.50 -33.71
CA ALA A 1037 1.15 -3.79 -32.66
C ALA A 1037 2.24 -2.84 -33.19
N ARG A 1038 2.77 -3.07 -34.40
CA ARG A 1038 3.78 -2.22 -35.06
C ARG A 1038 3.16 -1.10 -35.91
N LYS A 1039 1.83 -1.04 -35.97
CA LYS A 1039 1.04 -0.06 -36.73
C LYS A 1039 0.11 0.79 -35.84
N ALA A 1040 0.08 0.53 -34.53
CA ALA A 1040 -0.59 1.40 -33.58
C ALA A 1040 0.02 2.82 -33.61
N PRO A 1041 -0.75 3.91 -33.53
CA PRO A 1041 -0.22 5.28 -33.46
C PRO A 1041 0.90 5.44 -32.41
N ALA A 1042 0.71 4.93 -31.19
CA ALA A 1042 1.73 4.98 -30.14
C ALA A 1042 2.98 4.14 -30.46
N ALA A 1043 2.88 3.08 -31.27
CA ALA A 1043 4.02 2.31 -31.73
C ALA A 1043 4.84 3.03 -32.80
N LEU A 1044 4.18 3.81 -33.66
CA LEU A 1044 4.84 4.67 -34.64
C LEU A 1044 5.58 5.84 -33.97
N ALA A 1045 5.05 6.36 -32.86
CA ALA A 1045 5.71 7.38 -32.04
C ALA A 1045 6.87 6.82 -31.18
N ARG A 1046 6.66 5.68 -30.49
CA ARG A 1046 7.64 5.11 -29.54
C ARG A 1046 8.69 4.20 -30.19
N GLY A 1047 8.50 3.78 -31.44
CA GLY A 1047 9.35 2.79 -32.13
C GLY A 1047 9.22 1.35 -31.61
N VAL A 1048 8.38 1.12 -30.59
CA VAL A 1048 8.17 -0.18 -29.92
C VAL A 1048 6.75 -0.66 -30.19
N GLY A 1049 6.59 -1.96 -30.51
CA GLY A 1049 5.29 -2.53 -30.84
C GLY A 1049 4.36 -2.65 -29.63
N VAL A 1050 3.27 -1.88 -29.60
CA VAL A 1050 2.28 -1.82 -28.52
C VAL A 1050 0.86 -2.13 -29.01
N TYR A 1051 0.06 -2.73 -28.12
CA TYR A 1051 -1.38 -2.88 -28.30
C TYR A 1051 -2.08 -1.60 -27.82
N GLN A 1052 -2.70 -0.87 -28.75
CA GLN A 1052 -3.43 0.37 -28.49
C GLN A 1052 -4.84 0.23 -29.09
N VAL A 1053 -5.85 0.66 -28.35
CA VAL A 1053 -7.24 0.71 -28.82
C VAL A 1053 -7.50 2.07 -29.46
N VAL A 1054 -8.20 2.10 -30.59
CA VAL A 1054 -8.40 3.31 -31.41
C VAL A 1054 -9.89 3.48 -31.72
N ASP A 1055 -10.41 4.69 -31.48
CA ASP A 1055 -11.80 5.09 -31.82
C ASP A 1055 -12.86 4.15 -31.22
N VAL A 1056 -12.73 3.90 -29.91
CA VAL A 1056 -13.74 3.26 -29.07
C VAL A 1056 -14.34 4.33 -28.19
N LEU A 1057 -15.68 4.37 -28.08
CA LEU A 1057 -16.35 5.32 -27.21
C LEU A 1057 -16.23 4.82 -25.76
N VAL A 1058 -15.62 5.62 -24.89
CA VAL A 1058 -15.50 5.38 -23.45
C VAL A 1058 -16.26 6.49 -22.73
N ASP A 1059 -17.18 6.12 -21.84
CA ASP A 1059 -17.94 7.08 -21.02
C ASP A 1059 -17.05 8.00 -20.18
N ALA A 1060 -16.01 7.47 -19.56
CA ALA A 1060 -15.01 8.25 -18.80
C ALA A 1060 -14.30 9.33 -19.65
N ASP A 1061 -14.09 9.09 -20.94
CA ASP A 1061 -13.54 10.12 -21.84
C ASP A 1061 -14.64 11.11 -22.26
N LEU A 1062 -15.84 10.65 -22.58
CA LEU A 1062 -16.98 11.53 -22.91
C LEU A 1062 -17.33 12.46 -21.74
N PHE A 1063 -17.28 11.98 -20.50
CA PHE A 1063 -17.47 12.76 -19.28
C PHE A 1063 -16.42 13.88 -19.16
N ARG A 1064 -15.14 13.54 -19.29
CA ARG A 1064 -14.04 14.52 -19.16
C ARG A 1064 -14.04 15.56 -20.29
N ARG A 1065 -14.41 15.14 -21.51
CA ARG A 1065 -14.63 16.02 -22.67
C ARG A 1065 -15.81 16.97 -22.47
N LEU A 1066 -16.90 16.50 -21.87
CA LEU A 1066 -18.04 17.34 -21.48
C LEU A 1066 -17.69 18.30 -20.34
N ARG A 1067 -16.93 17.87 -19.32
CA ARG A 1067 -16.50 18.74 -18.22
C ARG A 1067 -15.65 19.92 -18.71
N VAL A 1068 -14.57 19.64 -19.44
CA VAL A 1068 -13.67 20.70 -19.94
C VAL A 1068 -14.38 21.65 -20.91
N ARG A 1069 -15.35 21.15 -21.70
CA ARG A 1069 -16.19 21.97 -22.58
C ARG A 1069 -17.20 22.81 -21.81
N GLY A 1070 -17.84 22.25 -20.79
CA GLY A 1070 -18.80 22.95 -19.94
C GLY A 1070 -18.15 24.11 -19.20
N GLU A 1071 -17.01 23.85 -18.55
CA GLU A 1071 -16.21 24.87 -17.86
C GLU A 1071 -15.75 25.99 -18.82
N ALA A 1072 -15.41 25.64 -20.07
CA ALA A 1072 -15.06 26.63 -21.10
C ALA A 1072 -16.24 27.44 -21.66
N ARG A 1073 -17.47 26.91 -21.65
CA ARG A 1073 -18.68 27.57 -22.22
C ARG A 1073 -19.34 28.59 -21.29
N GLY A 1074 -19.00 28.61 -20.01
CA GLY A 1074 -19.70 29.43 -19.04
C GLY A 1074 -21.12 28.92 -18.77
N PRO A 1075 -22.17 29.77 -18.70
CA PRO A 1075 -23.50 29.35 -18.23
C PRO A 1075 -24.15 28.24 -19.07
N GLU A 1076 -23.95 28.26 -20.40
CA GLU A 1076 -24.44 27.21 -21.30
C GLU A 1076 -23.78 25.84 -21.01
N GLY A 1077 -22.64 25.83 -20.33
CA GLY A 1077 -21.92 24.63 -19.92
C GLY A 1077 -22.67 23.75 -18.92
N ILE A 1078 -23.66 24.27 -18.19
CA ILE A 1078 -24.51 23.48 -17.29
C ILE A 1078 -25.19 22.31 -18.02
N GLU A 1079 -25.58 22.47 -19.29
CA GLU A 1079 -26.19 21.39 -20.07
C GLU A 1079 -25.16 20.33 -20.52
N ASP A 1080 -23.89 20.70 -20.70
CA ASP A 1080 -22.80 19.73 -20.91
C ASP A 1080 -22.49 18.94 -19.63
N LEU A 1081 -22.54 19.61 -18.46
CA LEU A 1081 -22.33 18.97 -17.16
C LEU A 1081 -23.48 18.02 -16.79
N ASP A 1082 -24.73 18.40 -17.02
CA ASP A 1082 -25.89 17.50 -16.89
C ASP A 1082 -25.78 16.32 -17.87
N ALA A 1083 -25.36 16.55 -19.12
CA ALA A 1083 -25.08 15.48 -20.07
C ALA A 1083 -23.94 14.54 -19.64
N ALA A 1084 -22.97 15.03 -18.85
CA ALA A 1084 -21.89 14.21 -18.28
C ALA A 1084 -22.42 13.32 -17.16
N LEU A 1085 -23.23 13.87 -16.24
CA LEU A 1085 -23.87 13.09 -15.16
C LEU A 1085 -24.76 11.97 -15.70
N ARG A 1086 -25.46 12.18 -16.83
CA ARG A 1086 -26.25 11.12 -17.52
C ARG A 1086 -25.43 9.90 -17.96
N LEU A 1087 -24.10 9.97 -18.04
CA LEU A 1087 -23.24 8.83 -18.37
C LEU A 1087 -23.05 7.87 -17.16
N VAL A 1088 -23.22 8.39 -15.94
CA VAL A 1088 -22.97 7.69 -14.68
C VAL A 1088 -24.08 6.68 -14.37
N GLN A 1089 -23.67 5.47 -13.98
CA GLN A 1089 -24.53 4.31 -13.69
C GLN A 1089 -24.19 3.63 -12.35
N GLY A 1090 -23.22 4.16 -11.61
CA GLY A 1090 -22.67 3.58 -10.38
C GLY A 1090 -21.27 4.12 -10.09
N GLN A 1091 -20.66 3.62 -9.02
CA GLN A 1091 -19.25 3.87 -8.69
C GLN A 1091 -18.34 3.50 -9.88
N PRO A 1092 -17.35 4.35 -10.24
CA PRO A 1092 -16.36 4.04 -11.27
C PRO A 1092 -15.69 2.68 -11.05
N PHE A 1093 -15.48 1.95 -12.15
CA PHE A 1093 -14.91 0.60 -12.18
C PHE A 1093 -15.67 -0.50 -11.38
N SER A 1094 -16.87 -0.25 -10.86
CA SER A 1094 -17.65 -1.26 -10.13
C SER A 1094 -17.89 -2.56 -10.94
N SER A 1095 -17.91 -3.71 -10.25
CA SER A 1095 -17.83 -5.03 -10.88
C SER A 1095 -18.30 -6.12 -9.91
N LEU A 1096 -18.83 -7.24 -10.42
CA LEU A 1096 -19.16 -8.46 -9.63
C LEU A 1096 -17.92 -9.15 -9.00
N LYS A 1097 -16.73 -8.61 -9.25
CA LYS A 1097 -15.44 -8.98 -8.66
C LYS A 1097 -14.55 -7.73 -8.72
N GLU A 1098 -14.33 -7.10 -7.56
CA GLU A 1098 -13.57 -5.86 -7.38
C GLU A 1098 -12.05 -6.10 -7.39
N ASP A 1099 -11.65 -7.31 -6.97
CA ASP A 1099 -10.29 -7.84 -6.88
C ASP A 1099 -9.45 -7.71 -8.16
N ARG A 1100 -10.08 -7.53 -9.32
CA ARG A 1100 -9.41 -7.58 -10.64
C ARG A 1100 -8.82 -6.25 -11.12
N TRP A 1101 -9.03 -5.16 -10.37
CA TRP A 1101 -8.56 -3.83 -10.77
C TRP A 1101 -7.26 -3.40 -10.09
N TYR A 1102 -6.50 -4.32 -9.49
CA TYR A 1102 -5.20 -4.05 -8.85
C TYR A 1102 -4.20 -3.30 -9.76
N TRP A 1103 -4.30 -3.45 -11.08
CA TRP A 1103 -3.44 -2.73 -12.03
C TRP A 1103 -3.82 -1.24 -12.21
N LEU A 1104 -4.90 -0.74 -11.60
CA LEU A 1104 -5.18 0.69 -11.47
C LEU A 1104 -4.25 1.37 -10.44
N VAL A 1105 -3.60 0.59 -9.58
CA VAL A 1105 -2.50 1.06 -8.72
C VAL A 1105 -1.25 1.43 -9.57
N ASP A 1106 -1.15 0.95 -10.82
CA ASP A 1106 -0.10 1.36 -11.76
C ASP A 1106 -0.46 2.70 -12.44
N GLY A 1107 -0.05 3.81 -11.84
CA GLY A 1107 -0.12 5.14 -12.42
C GLY A 1107 -1.24 6.01 -11.84
N ASP A 1108 -1.81 6.88 -12.67
CA ASP A 1108 -2.55 8.08 -12.27
C ASP A 1108 -4.01 7.81 -11.83
N ARG A 1109 -4.23 6.80 -10.97
CA ARG A 1109 -5.46 6.50 -10.20
C ARG A 1109 -6.77 6.98 -10.83
N ILE A 1110 -7.01 6.58 -12.08
CA ILE A 1110 -8.16 7.05 -12.86
C ILE A 1110 -9.51 6.64 -12.22
N ASP A 1111 -9.52 5.60 -11.38
CA ASP A 1111 -10.63 5.27 -10.47
C ASP A 1111 -10.97 6.42 -9.52
N GLN A 1112 -9.97 6.96 -8.83
CA GLN A 1112 -10.12 8.03 -7.85
C GLN A 1112 -10.45 9.35 -8.55
N HIS A 1113 -9.72 9.69 -9.62
CA HIS A 1113 -9.93 10.95 -10.34
C HIS A 1113 -11.32 11.05 -10.98
N LEU A 1114 -11.88 9.95 -11.51
CA LEU A 1114 -13.25 9.95 -12.03
C LEU A 1114 -14.31 10.01 -10.92
N LEU A 1115 -14.05 9.42 -9.76
CA LEU A 1115 -14.95 9.49 -8.60
C LEU A 1115 -15.05 10.95 -8.10
N CYS A 1116 -13.90 11.59 -7.83
CA CYS A 1116 -13.82 13.01 -7.50
C CYS A 1116 -14.50 13.88 -8.58
N ALA A 1117 -14.30 13.57 -9.86
CA ALA A 1117 -14.88 14.33 -10.97
C ALA A 1117 -16.41 14.28 -11.03
N ILE A 1118 -17.02 13.13 -10.71
CA ILE A 1118 -18.49 13.01 -10.66
C ILE A 1118 -19.05 13.84 -9.52
N VAL A 1119 -18.43 13.80 -8.33
CA VAL A 1119 -18.87 14.59 -7.17
C VAL A 1119 -18.71 16.09 -7.43
N ASP A 1120 -17.57 16.53 -7.95
CA ASP A 1120 -17.32 17.93 -8.34
C ASP A 1120 -18.42 18.45 -9.30
N VAL A 1121 -18.67 17.73 -10.40
CA VAL A 1121 -19.63 18.13 -11.44
C VAL A 1121 -21.06 18.14 -10.90
N ALA A 1122 -21.42 17.14 -10.10
CA ALA A 1122 -22.72 17.08 -9.44
C ALA A 1122 -22.93 18.19 -8.41
N HIS A 1123 -21.90 18.56 -7.63
CA HIS A 1123 -21.98 19.65 -6.67
C HIS A 1123 -22.23 20.99 -7.36
N LEU A 1124 -21.55 21.24 -8.50
CA LEU A 1124 -21.77 22.43 -9.33
C LEU A 1124 -23.20 22.44 -9.91
N VAL A 1125 -23.65 21.36 -10.54
CA VAL A 1125 -25.01 21.26 -11.11
C VAL A 1125 -26.08 21.40 -10.01
N THR A 1126 -25.87 20.82 -8.83
CA THR A 1126 -26.79 20.94 -7.68
C THR A 1126 -26.85 22.39 -7.18
N THR A 1127 -25.70 23.02 -6.96
CA THR A 1127 -25.57 24.42 -6.53
C THR A 1127 -26.24 25.39 -7.51
N HIS A 1128 -26.02 25.22 -8.82
CA HIS A 1128 -26.72 25.98 -9.85
C HIS A 1128 -28.25 25.75 -9.79
N SER A 1129 -28.67 24.49 -9.71
CA SER A 1129 -30.09 24.11 -9.82
C SER A 1129 -30.91 24.52 -8.59
N LEU A 1130 -30.32 24.50 -7.40
CA LEU A 1130 -30.90 25.06 -6.17
C LEU A 1130 -31.14 26.56 -6.33
N ARG A 1131 -30.13 27.32 -6.75
CA ARG A 1131 -30.26 28.77 -7.01
C ARG A 1131 -31.27 29.09 -8.11
N ALA A 1132 -31.39 28.24 -9.12
CA ALA A 1132 -32.38 28.36 -10.20
C ALA A 1132 -33.81 27.89 -9.81
N GLY A 1133 -33.96 27.16 -8.70
CA GLY A 1133 -35.23 26.57 -8.26
C GLY A 1133 -35.64 25.27 -8.98
N ASP A 1134 -34.77 24.67 -9.81
CA ASP A 1134 -35.01 23.33 -10.37
C ASP A 1134 -34.56 22.25 -9.38
N LEU A 1135 -35.38 22.07 -8.35
CA LEU A 1135 -35.15 21.07 -7.29
C LEU A 1135 -35.06 19.64 -7.84
N ARG A 1136 -35.67 19.34 -8.99
CA ARG A 1136 -35.57 18.01 -9.63
C ARG A 1136 -34.19 17.79 -10.24
N ARG A 1137 -33.65 18.78 -10.96
CA ARG A 1137 -32.28 18.72 -11.49
C ARG A 1137 -31.26 18.67 -10.34
N ALA A 1138 -31.49 19.45 -9.28
CA ALA A 1138 -30.66 19.43 -8.08
C ALA A 1138 -30.64 18.04 -7.41
N ARG A 1139 -31.83 17.46 -7.15
CA ARG A 1139 -31.95 16.11 -6.57
C ARG A 1139 -31.28 15.05 -7.44
N LEU A 1140 -31.53 15.05 -8.75
CA LEU A 1140 -30.96 14.07 -9.66
C LEU A 1140 -29.43 14.11 -9.69
N ALA A 1141 -28.82 15.30 -9.65
CA ALA A 1141 -27.37 15.46 -9.60
C ALA A 1141 -26.79 14.93 -8.29
N ALA A 1142 -27.36 15.34 -7.14
CA ALA A 1142 -26.93 14.88 -5.82
C ALA A 1142 -27.10 13.36 -5.61
N GLU A 1143 -28.21 12.78 -6.08
CA GLU A 1143 -28.44 11.33 -6.06
C GLU A 1143 -27.48 10.58 -7.00
N THR A 1144 -27.10 11.16 -8.14
CA THR A 1144 -26.08 10.60 -9.05
C THR A 1144 -24.69 10.58 -8.39
N ALA A 1145 -24.34 11.63 -7.64
CA ALA A 1145 -23.09 11.67 -6.89
C ALA A 1145 -23.07 10.65 -5.73
N ALA A 1146 -24.16 10.56 -4.96
CA ALA A 1146 -24.30 9.57 -3.89
C ALA A 1146 -24.32 8.11 -4.41
N LEU A 1147 -24.70 7.89 -5.68
CA LEU A 1147 -24.61 6.60 -6.36
C LEU A 1147 -23.17 6.27 -6.84
N ALA A 1148 -22.35 7.28 -7.12
CA ALA A 1148 -20.97 7.12 -7.59
C ALA A 1148 -19.92 7.12 -6.45
N ALA A 1149 -20.18 7.90 -5.41
CA ALA A 1149 -19.33 8.10 -4.24
C ALA A 1149 -20.21 8.04 -2.97
N PRO A 1150 -20.72 6.86 -2.60
CA PRO A 1150 -21.68 6.72 -1.50
C PRO A 1150 -21.13 7.20 -0.14
N ASP A 1151 -19.81 7.14 0.04
CA ASP A 1151 -19.15 7.47 1.30
C ASP A 1151 -18.59 8.90 1.38
N GLU A 1152 -18.61 9.68 0.28
CA GLU A 1152 -18.20 11.10 0.32
C GLU A 1152 -19.21 11.97 1.08
N GLU A 1153 -18.70 13.05 1.68
CA GLU A 1153 -19.50 13.95 2.52
C GLU A 1153 -20.26 15.01 1.71
N ILE A 1154 -19.69 15.45 0.57
CA ILE A 1154 -20.30 16.46 -0.31
C ILE A 1154 -21.69 16.03 -0.83
N PRO A 1155 -21.89 14.81 -1.39
CA PRO A 1155 -23.23 14.37 -1.81
C PRO A 1155 -24.26 14.32 -0.68
N ARG A 1156 -23.83 14.08 0.57
CA ARG A 1156 -24.73 14.05 1.73
C ARG A 1156 -25.19 15.47 2.10
N LEU A 1157 -24.28 16.44 2.09
CA LEU A 1157 -24.59 17.85 2.33
C LEU A 1157 -25.48 18.43 1.20
N ASP A 1158 -25.23 18.05 -0.05
CA ASP A 1158 -26.07 18.42 -1.19
C ASP A 1158 -27.48 17.83 -1.09
N LEU A 1159 -27.62 16.53 -0.78
CA LEU A 1159 -28.93 15.90 -0.54
C LEU A 1159 -29.68 16.54 0.63
N ALA A 1160 -28.98 16.93 1.71
CA ALA A 1160 -29.59 17.65 2.81
C ALA A 1160 -30.11 19.04 2.38
N ALA A 1161 -29.36 19.80 1.59
CA ALA A 1161 -29.81 21.09 1.06
C ALA A 1161 -30.96 20.98 0.06
N VAL A 1162 -30.97 19.94 -0.78
CA VAL A 1162 -32.09 19.61 -1.67
C VAL A 1162 -33.35 19.27 -0.88
N ALA A 1163 -33.26 18.37 0.11
CA ALA A 1163 -34.38 18.02 0.96
C ALA A 1163 -34.92 19.23 1.74
N ASP A 1164 -34.04 20.11 2.23
CA ASP A 1164 -34.42 21.34 2.92
C ASP A 1164 -35.16 22.33 1.98
N ALA A 1165 -34.67 22.50 0.75
CA ALA A 1165 -35.29 23.34 -0.27
C ALA A 1165 -36.64 22.81 -0.80
N GLU A 1166 -36.84 21.48 -0.78
CA GLU A 1166 -38.13 20.84 -1.05
C GLU A 1166 -39.13 20.99 0.11
N GLY A 1167 -38.70 21.43 1.30
CA GLY A 1167 -39.50 21.46 2.52
C GLY A 1167 -39.53 20.12 3.29
N HIS A 1168 -38.72 19.14 2.87
CA HIS A 1168 -38.54 17.86 3.54
C HIS A 1168 -37.52 17.96 4.69
N HIS A 1169 -37.70 18.93 5.59
CA HIS A 1169 -36.74 19.24 6.67
C HIS A 1169 -36.37 18.01 7.53
N ALA A 1170 -37.31 17.09 7.77
CA ALA A 1170 -37.06 15.85 8.52
C ALA A 1170 -36.17 14.84 7.78
N GLU A 1171 -36.10 14.89 6.44
CA GLU A 1171 -35.15 14.13 5.63
C GLU A 1171 -33.75 14.77 5.73
N ALA A 1172 -33.66 16.11 5.67
CA ALA A 1172 -32.41 16.85 5.86
C ALA A 1172 -31.81 16.62 7.27
N ASP A 1173 -32.60 16.80 8.34
CA ASP A 1173 -32.19 16.51 9.73
C ASP A 1173 -31.77 15.05 9.94
N ARG A 1174 -32.33 14.11 9.14
CA ARG A 1174 -31.94 12.70 9.17
C ARG A 1174 -30.59 12.49 8.48
N ILE A 1175 -30.39 13.01 7.27
CA ILE A 1175 -29.13 12.92 6.54
C ILE A 1175 -28.00 13.56 7.36
N LEU A 1176 -28.23 14.76 7.91
CA LEU A 1176 -27.22 15.47 8.68
C LEU A 1176 -26.85 14.73 9.97
N ARG A 1177 -27.82 14.17 10.70
CA ARG A 1177 -27.52 13.38 11.90
C ARG A 1177 -26.81 12.08 11.53
N ASP A 1178 -27.50 11.22 10.78
CA ASP A 1178 -27.14 9.81 10.63
C ASP A 1178 -25.96 9.63 9.66
N ASP A 1179 -25.92 10.43 8.57
CA ASP A 1179 -24.94 10.28 7.49
C ASP A 1179 -23.70 11.22 7.65
N VAL A 1180 -23.76 12.23 8.54
CA VAL A 1180 -22.68 13.24 8.73
C VAL A 1180 -22.23 13.40 10.20
N LEU A 1181 -23.14 13.74 11.13
CA LEU A 1181 -22.78 14.19 12.48
C LEU A 1181 -22.53 13.06 13.49
N SER A 1182 -23.21 11.92 13.38
CA SER A 1182 -23.12 10.80 14.33
C SER A 1182 -22.72 9.49 13.66
N ARG A 1183 -21.76 9.54 12.73
CA ARG A 1183 -21.19 8.34 12.09
C ARG A 1183 -20.40 7.50 13.11
N SER A 1184 -20.55 6.18 13.03
CA SER A 1184 -19.89 5.20 13.91
C SER A 1184 -19.14 4.11 13.13
N ASP A 1185 -18.64 4.43 11.93
CA ASP A 1185 -17.98 3.48 11.01
C ASP A 1185 -16.45 3.42 11.15
N HIS A 1186 -15.90 4.20 12.07
CA HIS A 1186 -14.50 4.16 12.49
C HIS A 1186 -14.37 3.35 13.80
N GLU A 1187 -13.23 2.69 14.02
CA GLU A 1187 -13.00 1.93 15.28
C GLU A 1187 -12.76 2.82 16.51
N GLY A 1188 -12.46 4.10 16.30
CA GLY A 1188 -12.25 5.08 17.37
C GLY A 1188 -13.47 5.97 17.61
N ALA A 1189 -13.27 7.05 18.34
CA ALA A 1189 -14.27 8.13 18.40
C ALA A 1189 -14.51 8.71 16.98
N PRO A 1190 -15.71 9.22 16.68
CA PRO A 1190 -15.97 9.89 15.41
C PRO A 1190 -14.97 11.04 15.19
N PRO A 1191 -14.33 11.16 14.02
CA PRO A 1191 -13.38 12.23 13.75
C PRO A 1191 -14.08 13.60 13.78
N GLU A 1192 -13.33 14.65 14.09
CA GLU A 1192 -13.86 16.00 13.96
C GLU A 1192 -14.29 16.29 12.52
N LEU A 1193 -15.40 17.01 12.37
CA LEU A 1193 -15.83 17.57 11.09
C LEU A 1193 -14.72 18.49 10.55
N ASN A 1194 -14.45 18.41 9.24
CA ASN A 1194 -13.55 19.36 8.60
C ASN A 1194 -14.16 20.78 8.60
N ASP A 1195 -13.32 21.80 8.44
CA ASP A 1195 -13.75 23.21 8.56
C ASP A 1195 -14.71 23.63 7.43
N ARG A 1196 -14.63 23.02 6.25
CA ARG A 1196 -15.59 23.23 5.16
C ARG A 1196 -16.99 22.78 5.58
N THR A 1197 -17.13 21.59 6.15
CA THR A 1197 -18.41 21.05 6.62
C THR A 1197 -18.94 21.81 7.83
N LYS A 1198 -18.06 22.22 8.77
CA LYS A 1198 -18.40 23.17 9.85
C LYS A 1198 -18.98 24.48 9.28
N GLN A 1199 -18.36 25.05 8.24
CA GLN A 1199 -18.79 26.29 7.57
C GLN A 1199 -20.13 26.12 6.83
N VAL A 1200 -20.31 25.04 6.05
CA VAL A 1200 -21.55 24.76 5.31
C VAL A 1200 -22.72 24.55 6.28
N ILE A 1201 -22.54 23.76 7.34
CA ILE A 1201 -23.58 23.49 8.34
C ILE A 1201 -23.97 24.78 9.09
N ALA A 1202 -23.01 25.64 9.41
CA ALA A 1202 -23.26 26.94 10.03
C ALA A 1202 -23.99 27.90 9.07
N GLY A 1203 -23.60 27.96 7.79
CA GLY A 1203 -24.20 28.83 6.78
C GLY A 1203 -25.65 28.49 6.38
N LYS A 1204 -26.20 27.38 6.88
CA LYS A 1204 -27.58 26.92 6.62
C LYS A 1204 -28.48 26.94 7.86
N ASP A 1205 -27.98 27.42 9.01
CA ASP A 1205 -28.68 27.41 10.30
C ASP A 1205 -29.25 26.02 10.69
N TRP A 1206 -28.65 24.93 10.19
CA TRP A 1206 -29.16 23.57 10.42
C TRP A 1206 -29.08 23.20 11.91
N LEU A 1207 -27.96 23.52 12.58
CA LEU A 1207 -27.76 23.20 14.01
C LEU A 1207 -28.76 23.91 14.95
N GLU A 1208 -29.29 25.09 14.60
CA GLU A 1208 -30.32 25.74 15.40
C GLU A 1208 -31.67 25.02 15.25
N ARG A 1209 -31.97 24.53 14.05
CA ARG A 1209 -33.19 23.77 13.75
C ARG A 1209 -33.16 22.38 14.40
N THR A 1210 -32.06 21.64 14.30
CA THR A 1210 -31.95 20.30 14.92
C THR A 1210 -32.07 20.38 16.46
N ARG A 1211 -31.55 21.45 17.10
CA ARG A 1211 -31.72 21.75 18.55
C ARG A 1211 -33.16 22.13 18.97
N HIS A 1212 -34.05 22.37 18.01
CA HIS A 1212 -35.48 22.61 18.26
C HIS A 1212 -36.35 21.40 17.87
N ALA A 1213 -35.77 20.39 17.21
CA ALA A 1213 -36.39 19.10 16.92
C ALA A 1213 -36.06 18.01 17.96
N SER A 1214 -35.00 18.22 18.77
CA SER A 1214 -34.57 17.38 19.91
C SER A 1214 -35.19 17.80 21.24
#